data_AF-A0AAD4M8J6-F1
#
_entry.id   AF-A0AAD4M8J6-F1
#
_cell.length_a   1.000
_cell.length_b   1.000
_cell.length_c   1.000
_cell.angle_alpha   90.00
_cell.angle_beta   90.00
_cell.angle_gamma   90.00
#
_symmetry.space_group_name_H-M   'P 1'
#
loop_
_entity.id
_entity.type
_entity.pdbx_description
1 polymer ?
#
loop_
_entity_poly.entity_id
_entity_poly.type
_entity_poly.pdbx_seq_one_letter_code
_entity_poly.pdbx_strand_id
1 'polypeptide(L)'
;MDVVKAVETYITKMISVPSAMKVLLLDSHTTPIVSLASTQSTLLSHQVYLTDRIDNNKRERMAHMKCICFLQNSEDSLGALEAELKEPKYGEYYLYFSNILTKTTIERLADADEYEAVREVQEYFADYAPLLPSLFSLDYTPSPGTPLYGSSPSTWDAKALDRHIQGLIAVMLSLKKKPVIRYEKMSAMARKLAVELHNRIQAESQLFDFRLTQIPPLLLILDRRNDPVTPMLSQWTYQAMVHELLGIRNGRVDMSRVPDIRPELSEITLTTSTDTFFQSHHLSTFGDLGTALKSYVQSYQARSLAQQPSSINSITDMKRFVEEYPEFRKLGGNVSKHVALVGELSRLVDRDKLLELGEVEQGLATRAGADLKSVQDFIAHNGVSPRNKLRLLILYALRYQKTQASNIASLITLALQNGVRPEDARLVYAILNVAGVDHRQDDLYSTESLLALGRSALKGLKGVENVYMQHTPHLSETLENLFKGKLKESSHAFLESAGPNASLQRPQDVIIFIIGGTTYEEARAVALINQEPTSGSTGGARLLLGGTCVHNSSSFLEMMDFAAASFPAAVYEPPLESASNAPALNVNLGGTMEDVKVRTRTGAFLTLVSLAIIFSFTIMEFLDYRRVEIDTSVVVDRSRGEKLTMHLNVTFPRVPCYLLSLDVIDISGEHQRDITHNVIKTRLTAAGTAVPGSQVAELRNDIDKLNEQRTSNYCGSCYGGDPPESGCCNSCDAVRESYVQKGWSFGNPGAIEQCVEEHWADRIQEQASEGCNIAGLVRVNKSSQSQIYELVPYLKNDGSRHDFSHTIQYLYFTADDEADASKAQVSKEMRERLGIYENPLDAHMVRTSKAQYMFQYFLKVVSTQFRTLDGQVVNSHQYSVTQFERDLTTGSGGNTNEGIQLQHGLNGVPGVFLNYEISPILVAHHEIRQSFAHFLTSTCAIVGGVLTVASILDSALFATQRSLKKGAGTNGHANGKLM
;
A
#
# COMPACT_ATOMS: atom_id res chain seq x y z
N MET A 1 -9.25 -3.80 11.25
CA MET A 1 -8.75 -5.01 10.58
C MET A 1 -7.22 -5.02 10.66
N ASP A 2 -6.68 -4.91 11.87
CA ASP A 2 -5.23 -4.93 12.12
C ASP A 2 -5.01 -5.88 13.30
N VAL A 3 -4.49 -7.07 13.01
CA VAL A 3 -4.35 -8.14 14.00
C VAL A 3 -3.19 -7.91 14.96
N VAL A 4 -2.14 -7.21 14.52
CA VAL A 4 -0.97 -6.89 15.35
C VAL A 4 -1.40 -5.93 16.44
N LYS A 5 -2.08 -4.83 16.08
CA LYS A 5 -2.58 -3.86 17.06
C LYS A 5 -3.60 -4.45 18.02
N ALA A 6 -4.43 -5.38 17.57
CA ALA A 6 -5.41 -6.05 18.42
C ALA A 6 -4.70 -6.85 19.55
N VAL A 7 -3.69 -7.65 19.20
CA VAL A 7 -2.92 -8.42 20.16
C VAL A 7 -2.05 -7.52 21.05
N GLU A 8 -1.40 -6.50 20.49
CA GLU A 8 -0.66 -5.48 21.25
C GLU A 8 -1.52 -4.82 22.33
N THR A 9 -2.78 -4.50 22.00
CA THR A 9 -3.73 -3.90 22.94
C THR A 9 -4.06 -4.86 24.08
N TYR A 10 -4.24 -6.15 23.80
CA TYR A 10 -4.46 -7.16 24.83
C TYR A 10 -3.26 -7.33 25.74
N ILE A 11 -2.04 -7.44 25.18
CA ILE A 11 -0.82 -7.57 25.97
C ILE A 11 -0.62 -6.34 26.85
N THR A 12 -0.81 -5.14 26.31
CA THR A 12 -0.67 -3.88 27.07
C THR A 12 -1.67 -3.82 28.23
N LYS A 13 -2.90 -4.29 28.03
CA LYS A 13 -3.89 -4.41 29.11
C LYS A 13 -3.47 -5.42 30.18
N MET A 14 -3.06 -6.62 29.78
CA MET A 14 -2.61 -7.66 30.72
C MET A 14 -1.46 -7.17 31.61
N ILE A 15 -0.47 -6.48 31.03
CA ILE A 15 0.69 -6.00 31.79
C ILE A 15 0.43 -4.71 32.59
N SER A 16 -0.60 -3.93 32.27
CA SER A 16 -0.89 -2.66 32.95
C SER A 16 -1.71 -2.80 34.23
N VAL A 17 -2.42 -3.91 34.42
CA VAL A 17 -3.30 -4.13 35.59
C VAL A 17 -2.51 -4.19 36.91
N PRO A 18 -1.45 -5.01 37.08
CA PRO A 18 -0.71 -5.02 38.33
C PRO A 18 0.28 -3.83 38.37
N SER A 19 0.29 -3.02 39.43
CA SER A 19 1.15 -1.82 39.55
C SER A 19 2.50 -2.06 40.29
N ALA A 20 3.05 -3.28 40.23
CA ALA A 20 4.28 -3.66 40.94
C ALA A 20 5.25 -4.44 40.04
N MET A 21 6.37 -4.92 40.60
CA MET A 21 7.32 -5.76 39.87
C MET A 21 6.65 -7.07 39.43
N LYS A 22 6.74 -7.38 38.14
CA LYS A 22 6.01 -8.47 37.48
C LYS A 22 6.94 -9.52 36.88
N VAL A 23 6.48 -10.76 36.92
CA VAL A 23 6.99 -11.89 36.14
C VAL A 23 5.90 -12.30 35.15
N LEU A 24 6.26 -12.49 33.88
CA LEU A 24 5.35 -12.99 32.85
C LEU A 24 5.64 -14.48 32.61
N LEU A 25 4.69 -15.33 32.92
CA LEU A 25 4.70 -16.75 32.61
C LEU A 25 3.90 -17.03 31.34
N LEU A 26 4.53 -17.71 30.40
CA LEU A 26 3.96 -18.10 29.12
C LEU A 26 4.04 -19.61 28.94
N ASP A 27 3.32 -20.17 27.96
CA ASP A 27 3.51 -21.55 27.53
C ASP A 27 4.15 -21.62 26.14
N SER A 28 4.29 -22.82 25.59
CA SER A 28 4.87 -23.00 24.25
C SER A 28 4.09 -22.31 23.13
N HIS A 29 2.79 -22.11 23.32
CA HIS A 29 1.87 -21.57 22.32
C HIS A 29 1.74 -20.05 22.41
N THR A 30 1.65 -19.50 23.63
CA THR A 30 1.54 -18.06 23.87
C THR A 30 2.88 -17.33 23.76
N THR A 31 4.01 -18.02 23.96
CA THR A 31 5.36 -17.43 23.81
C THR A 31 5.58 -16.82 22.43
N PRO A 32 5.35 -17.52 21.31
CA PRO A 32 5.39 -16.94 19.96
C PRO A 32 4.49 -15.70 19.78
N ILE A 33 3.27 -15.75 20.31
CA ILE A 33 2.27 -14.70 20.14
C ILE A 33 2.73 -13.39 20.80
N VAL A 34 3.21 -13.48 22.04
CA VAL A 34 3.76 -12.32 22.76
C VAL A 34 5.04 -11.82 22.10
N SER A 35 5.90 -12.73 21.64
CA SER A 35 7.17 -12.38 20.97
C SER A 35 6.97 -11.59 19.67
N LEU A 36 5.89 -11.86 18.93
CA LEU A 36 5.58 -11.17 17.67
C LEU A 36 4.92 -9.81 17.89
N ALA A 37 4.15 -9.66 18.98
CA ALA A 37 3.37 -8.47 19.27
C ALA A 37 4.10 -7.45 20.17
N SER A 38 5.00 -7.88 21.05
CA SER A 38 5.67 -6.96 22.00
C SER A 38 7.16 -7.20 22.10
N THR A 39 7.92 -6.13 22.35
CA THR A 39 9.36 -6.20 22.56
C THR A 39 9.70 -6.31 24.03
N GLN A 40 10.86 -6.87 24.36
CA GLN A 40 11.35 -6.92 25.75
C GLN A 40 11.45 -5.51 26.37
N SER A 41 11.82 -4.49 25.58
CA SER A 41 11.84 -3.09 26.03
C SER A 41 10.45 -2.58 26.44
N THR A 42 9.42 -2.98 25.70
CA THR A 42 8.01 -2.64 26.00
C THR A 42 7.52 -3.36 27.26
N LEU A 43 7.90 -4.62 27.45
CA LEU A 43 7.58 -5.36 28.68
C LEU A 43 8.28 -4.74 29.90
N LEU A 44 9.55 -4.38 29.75
CA LEU A 44 10.34 -3.76 30.81
C LEU A 44 9.82 -2.38 31.21
N SER A 45 9.35 -1.57 30.25
CA SER A 45 8.74 -0.26 30.56
C SER A 45 7.46 -0.38 31.39
N HIS A 46 6.80 -1.53 31.36
CA HIS A 46 5.65 -1.88 32.19
C HIS A 46 6.02 -2.72 33.42
N GLN A 47 7.28 -2.66 33.88
CA GLN A 47 7.78 -3.34 35.08
C GLN A 47 7.71 -4.87 35.03
N VAL A 48 7.68 -5.47 33.83
CA VAL A 48 7.86 -6.91 33.65
C VAL A 48 9.36 -7.17 33.52
N TYR A 49 9.98 -7.67 34.59
CA TYR A 49 11.44 -7.87 34.65
C TYR A 49 11.88 -9.24 34.17
N LEU A 50 11.03 -10.25 34.36
CA LEU A 50 11.34 -11.63 34.03
C LEU A 50 10.23 -12.20 33.15
N THR A 51 10.64 -12.92 32.12
CA THR A 51 9.77 -13.73 31.26
C THR A 51 10.26 -15.15 31.33
N ASP A 52 9.40 -16.09 31.73
CA ASP A 52 9.75 -17.50 31.81
C ASP A 52 8.59 -18.34 31.29
N ARG A 53 8.81 -19.63 31.11
CA ARG A 53 7.77 -20.56 30.71
C ARG A 53 7.23 -21.35 31.89
N ILE A 54 5.94 -21.65 31.86
CA ILE A 54 5.27 -22.38 32.94
C ILE A 54 5.77 -23.83 33.07
N ASP A 55 6.20 -24.45 31.96
CA ASP A 55 6.78 -25.79 31.92
C ASP A 55 8.20 -25.86 32.52
N ASN A 56 8.82 -24.72 32.82
CA ASN A 56 10.12 -24.68 33.47
C ASN A 56 10.01 -24.97 34.98
N ASN A 57 10.32 -26.19 35.40
CA ASN A 57 10.28 -26.58 36.82
C ASN A 57 11.40 -25.94 37.66
N LYS A 58 12.46 -25.41 37.05
CA LYS A 58 13.63 -24.83 37.75
C LYS A 58 13.45 -23.37 38.18
N ARG A 59 12.23 -22.83 38.08
CA ARG A 59 11.89 -21.46 38.52
C ARG A 59 12.15 -21.28 40.02
N GLU A 60 12.86 -20.22 40.38
CA GLU A 60 13.14 -19.83 41.77
C GLU A 60 11.93 -19.19 42.45
N ARG A 61 11.83 -19.33 43.78
CA ARG A 61 10.74 -18.75 44.57
C ARG A 61 10.97 -17.26 44.81
N MET A 62 10.06 -16.42 44.32
CA MET A 62 10.13 -14.96 44.38
C MET A 62 8.80 -14.37 44.86
N ALA A 63 8.48 -14.55 46.13
CA ALA A 63 7.18 -14.17 46.72
C ALA A 63 6.86 -12.66 46.69
N HIS A 64 7.86 -11.79 46.49
CA HIS A 64 7.67 -10.34 46.38
C HIS A 64 7.20 -9.89 44.97
N MET A 65 7.25 -10.79 43.99
CA MET A 65 6.86 -10.52 42.62
C MET A 65 5.41 -10.92 42.37
N LYS A 66 4.74 -10.18 41.50
CA LYS A 66 3.41 -10.55 40.97
C LYS A 66 3.59 -11.35 39.68
N CYS A 67 2.82 -12.42 39.53
CA CYS A 67 2.88 -13.30 38.37
C CYS A 67 1.71 -13.03 37.42
N ILE A 68 2.02 -12.73 36.17
CA ILE A 68 1.05 -12.68 35.08
C ILE A 68 1.21 -13.97 34.30
N CYS A 69 0.19 -14.82 34.28
CA CYS A 69 0.18 -16.03 33.47
C CYS A 69 -0.65 -15.76 32.22
N PHE A 70 -0.06 -15.88 31.03
CA PHE A 70 -0.81 -15.87 29.78
C PHE A 70 -0.65 -17.22 29.08
N LEU A 71 -1.72 -18.02 29.10
CA LEU A 71 -1.67 -19.45 28.77
C LEU A 71 -2.77 -19.86 27.80
N GLN A 72 -2.51 -20.90 27.03
CA GLN A 72 -3.51 -21.59 26.23
C GLN A 72 -4.39 -22.49 27.12
N ASN A 73 -5.66 -22.64 26.74
CA ASN A 73 -6.57 -23.62 27.34
C ASN A 73 -6.24 -25.05 26.85
N SER A 74 -5.08 -25.56 27.25
CA SER A 74 -4.59 -26.93 26.96
C SER A 74 -4.40 -27.69 28.26
N GLU A 75 -4.64 -29.00 28.26
CA GLU A 75 -4.45 -29.86 29.44
C GLU A 75 -3.01 -29.80 29.99
N ASP A 76 -2.01 -29.65 29.11
CA ASP A 76 -0.61 -29.52 29.53
C ASP A 76 -0.36 -28.20 30.29
N SER A 77 -0.88 -27.08 29.76
CA SER A 77 -0.75 -25.76 30.40
C SER A 77 -1.57 -25.68 31.70
N LEU A 78 -2.76 -26.27 31.73
CA LEU A 78 -3.62 -26.34 32.92
C LEU A 78 -2.99 -27.22 34.01
N GLY A 79 -2.45 -28.38 33.65
CA GLY A 79 -1.74 -29.24 34.60
C GLY A 79 -0.49 -28.58 35.19
N ALA A 80 0.26 -27.84 34.38
CA ALA A 80 1.40 -27.05 34.85
C ALA A 80 0.98 -25.89 35.77
N LEU A 81 -0.15 -25.25 35.47
CA LEU A 81 -0.72 -24.20 36.31
C LEU A 81 -1.24 -24.76 37.65
N GLU A 82 -1.87 -25.92 37.67
CA GLU A 82 -2.30 -26.58 38.91
C GLU A 82 -1.12 -26.94 39.81
N ALA A 83 -0.03 -27.44 39.22
CA ALA A 83 1.20 -27.70 39.97
C ALA A 83 1.79 -26.40 40.54
N GLU A 84 1.69 -25.29 39.80
CA GLU A 84 2.13 -23.98 40.25
C GLU A 84 1.25 -23.40 41.38
N LEU A 85 -0.08 -23.54 41.30
CA LEU A 85 -1.01 -23.03 42.31
C LEU A 85 -0.98 -23.82 43.62
N LYS A 86 -0.69 -25.12 43.55
CA LYS A 86 -0.47 -25.97 44.73
C LYS A 86 0.81 -25.61 45.48
N GLU A 87 1.83 -25.08 44.80
CA GLU A 87 3.07 -24.64 45.42
C GLU A 87 3.49 -23.26 44.87
N PRO A 88 2.80 -22.17 45.28
CA PRO A 88 2.96 -20.87 44.66
C PRO A 88 4.36 -20.30 44.88
N LYS A 89 5.06 -20.06 43.78
CA LYS A 89 6.40 -19.47 43.74
C LYS A 89 6.36 -17.94 43.86
N TYR A 90 5.25 -17.32 43.50
CA TYR A 90 5.05 -15.86 43.48
C TYR A 90 3.98 -15.44 44.50
N GLY A 91 3.90 -14.15 44.80
CA GLY A 91 2.99 -13.65 45.84
C GLY A 91 1.53 -13.56 45.40
N GLU A 92 1.28 -13.20 44.15
CA GLU A 92 -0.06 -13.04 43.58
C GLU A 92 -0.06 -13.48 42.11
N TYR A 93 -1.16 -14.08 41.66
CA TYR A 93 -1.32 -14.58 40.29
C TYR A 93 -2.48 -13.88 39.57
N TYR A 94 -2.20 -13.42 38.36
CA TYR A 94 -3.18 -12.90 37.39
C TYR A 94 -3.22 -13.90 36.24
N LEU A 95 -4.35 -14.59 36.08
CA LEU A 95 -4.51 -15.66 35.11
C LEU A 95 -5.23 -15.14 33.88
N TYR A 96 -4.54 -15.17 32.74
CA TYR A 96 -5.05 -14.77 31.45
C TYR A 96 -5.01 -15.96 30.50
N PHE A 97 -6.15 -16.25 29.86
CA PHE A 97 -6.27 -17.37 28.92
C PHE A 97 -6.47 -16.89 27.50
N SER A 98 -5.85 -17.59 26.53
CA SER A 98 -5.93 -17.22 25.10
C SER A 98 -7.31 -17.44 24.48
N ASN A 99 -8.14 -18.30 25.08
CA ASN A 99 -9.45 -18.70 24.56
C ASN A 99 -10.48 -18.93 25.69
N ILE A 100 -11.70 -19.28 25.30
CA ILE A 100 -12.83 -19.53 26.21
C ILE A 100 -12.51 -20.67 27.17
N LEU A 101 -12.77 -20.45 28.46
CA LEU A 101 -12.67 -21.46 29.51
C LEU A 101 -14.01 -22.13 29.78
N THR A 102 -13.96 -23.42 30.12
CA THR A 102 -15.14 -24.13 30.61
C THR A 102 -15.30 -23.94 32.11
N LYS A 103 -16.54 -23.96 32.62
CA LYS A 103 -16.81 -23.85 34.07
C LYS A 103 -16.08 -24.93 34.88
N THR A 104 -16.01 -26.15 34.35
CA THR A 104 -15.27 -27.26 34.96
C THR A 104 -13.78 -26.98 35.09
N THR A 105 -13.17 -26.30 34.11
CA THR A 105 -11.76 -25.88 34.20
C THR A 105 -11.58 -24.83 35.29
N ILE A 106 -12.51 -23.87 35.41
CA ILE A 106 -12.45 -22.81 36.42
C ILE A 106 -12.60 -23.41 37.83
N GLU A 107 -13.55 -24.33 38.03
CA GLU A 107 -13.72 -25.07 39.29
C GLU A 107 -12.46 -25.87 39.66
N ARG A 108 -11.87 -26.57 38.68
CA ARG A 108 -10.63 -27.34 38.86
C ARG A 108 -9.44 -26.46 39.27
N LEU A 109 -9.32 -25.25 38.72
CA LEU A 109 -8.28 -24.29 39.11
C LEU A 109 -8.55 -23.66 40.48
N ALA A 110 -9.81 -23.41 40.81
CA ALA A 110 -10.20 -22.91 42.13
C ALA A 110 -9.90 -23.92 43.24
N ASP A 111 -10.13 -25.22 42.99
CA ASP A 111 -9.77 -26.29 43.92
C ASP A 111 -8.26 -26.41 44.13
N ALA A 112 -7.45 -26.02 43.14
CA ALA A 112 -5.99 -26.06 43.22
C ALA A 112 -5.36 -24.85 43.92
N ASP A 113 -6.07 -23.72 44.03
CA ASP A 113 -5.59 -22.49 44.69
C ASP A 113 -5.81 -22.52 46.21
N GLU A 114 -5.17 -23.47 46.89
CA GLU A 114 -5.27 -23.64 48.35
C GLU A 114 -4.76 -22.42 49.14
N TYR A 115 -3.92 -21.59 48.52
CA TYR A 115 -3.29 -20.41 49.12
C TYR A 115 -4.00 -19.09 48.78
N GLU A 116 -5.12 -19.13 48.05
CA GLU A 116 -5.89 -17.96 47.59
C GLU A 116 -5.00 -16.90 46.91
N ALA A 117 -4.02 -17.36 46.13
CA ALA A 117 -3.01 -16.52 45.51
C ALA A 117 -3.53 -15.90 44.20
N VAL A 118 -4.57 -16.46 43.58
CA VAL A 118 -5.17 -15.95 42.35
C VAL A 118 -6.02 -14.71 42.66
N ARG A 119 -5.73 -13.60 41.98
CA ARG A 119 -6.45 -12.33 42.13
C ARG A 119 -7.48 -12.09 41.03
N GLU A 120 -7.18 -12.55 39.82
CA GLU A 120 -7.95 -12.22 38.63
C GLU A 120 -7.85 -13.37 37.62
N VAL A 121 -8.98 -13.70 36.99
CA VAL A 121 -9.06 -14.63 35.87
C VAL A 121 -9.79 -13.92 34.74
N GLN A 122 -9.14 -13.74 33.59
CA GLN A 122 -9.75 -13.14 32.40
C GLN A 122 -9.39 -13.90 31.11
N GLU A 123 -10.27 -13.79 30.13
CA GLU A 123 -10.09 -14.35 28.80
C GLU A 123 -9.65 -13.25 27.84
N TYR A 124 -8.45 -13.39 27.27
CA TYR A 124 -7.92 -12.51 26.25
C TYR A 124 -7.75 -13.30 24.96
N PHE A 125 -8.61 -13.02 23.98
CA PHE A 125 -8.72 -13.73 22.70
C PHE A 125 -7.55 -13.51 21.72
N ALA A 126 -6.32 -13.74 22.18
CA ALA A 126 -5.08 -13.68 21.41
C ALA A 126 -4.53 -15.11 21.20
N ASP A 127 -5.26 -15.92 20.44
CA ASP A 127 -4.96 -17.35 20.21
C ASP A 127 -4.39 -17.64 18.80
N TYR A 128 -3.73 -16.64 18.22
CA TYR A 128 -3.13 -16.69 16.88
C TYR A 128 -1.87 -15.82 16.85
N ALA A 129 -0.93 -16.17 15.97
CA ALA A 129 0.31 -15.42 15.74
C ALA A 129 0.06 -14.22 14.80
N PRO A 130 0.24 -12.97 15.25
CA PRO A 130 0.06 -11.79 14.41
C PRO A 130 1.35 -11.49 13.64
N LEU A 131 1.45 -11.95 12.39
CA LEU A 131 2.69 -11.85 11.59
C LEU A 131 2.85 -10.49 10.91
N LEU A 132 1.77 -9.98 10.30
CA LEU A 132 1.68 -8.65 9.67
C LEU A 132 0.32 -8.04 10.01
N PRO A 133 0.11 -6.72 9.83
CA PRO A 133 -1.19 -6.09 10.07
C PRO A 133 -2.37 -6.79 9.36
N SER A 134 -2.14 -7.32 8.16
CA SER A 134 -3.11 -8.07 7.35
C SER A 134 -2.78 -9.56 7.19
N LEU A 135 -1.92 -10.14 8.03
CA LEU A 135 -1.58 -11.58 8.02
C LEU A 135 -1.53 -12.15 9.45
N PHE A 136 -2.32 -13.20 9.70
CA PHE A 136 -2.21 -14.00 10.91
C PHE A 136 -1.96 -15.48 10.59
N SER A 137 -1.47 -16.23 11.57
CA SER A 137 -1.32 -17.68 11.49
C SER A 137 -1.81 -18.34 12.77
N LEU A 138 -2.35 -19.55 12.70
CA LEU A 138 -2.67 -20.34 13.89
C LEU A 138 -1.45 -21.04 14.51
N ASP A 139 -0.29 -20.92 13.85
CA ASP A 139 0.98 -21.59 14.16
C ASP A 139 0.83 -23.12 14.30
N TYR A 140 -0.12 -23.68 13.57
CA TYR A 140 -0.36 -25.12 13.53
C TYR A 140 0.41 -25.71 12.37
N THR A 141 1.68 -26.04 12.57
CA THR A 141 2.49 -26.70 11.53
C THR A 141 2.21 -28.21 11.57
N PRO A 142 1.66 -28.82 10.50
CA PRO A 142 1.35 -30.24 10.51
C PRO A 142 2.61 -31.09 10.69
N SER A 143 2.57 -32.00 11.64
CA SER A 143 3.66 -32.91 11.96
C SER A 143 3.10 -34.30 12.23
N PRO A 144 3.93 -35.37 12.30
CA PRO A 144 3.43 -36.71 12.62
C PRO A 144 2.67 -36.80 13.95
N GLY A 145 2.97 -35.92 14.92
CA GLY A 145 2.27 -35.85 16.21
C GLY A 145 1.02 -34.95 16.20
N THR A 146 0.89 -34.07 15.21
CA THR A 146 -0.20 -33.08 15.07
C THR A 146 -0.68 -33.04 13.61
N PRO A 147 -1.38 -34.08 13.14
CA PRO A 147 -1.82 -34.17 11.75
C PRO A 147 -2.98 -33.20 11.46
N LEU A 148 -2.96 -32.60 10.27
CA LEU A 148 -4.09 -31.76 9.80
C LEU A 148 -5.24 -32.61 9.27
N TYR A 149 -4.90 -33.65 8.50
CA TYR A 149 -5.84 -34.55 7.85
C TYR A 149 -6.10 -35.78 8.72
N GLY A 150 -7.30 -36.34 8.59
CA GLY A 150 -7.65 -37.64 9.15
C GLY A 150 -7.17 -38.78 8.23
N SER A 151 -7.96 -39.84 8.13
CA SER A 151 -7.66 -41.01 7.29
C SER A 151 -7.84 -40.76 5.78
N SER A 152 -8.34 -39.59 5.39
CA SER A 152 -8.51 -39.23 3.99
C SER A 152 -8.22 -37.73 3.75
N PRO A 153 -7.91 -37.34 2.50
CA PRO A 153 -7.65 -35.93 2.17
C PRO A 153 -8.83 -34.98 2.39
N SER A 154 -10.04 -35.52 2.60
CA SER A 154 -11.28 -34.76 2.77
C SER A 154 -11.78 -34.72 4.23
N THR A 155 -11.07 -35.38 5.14
CA THR A 155 -11.46 -35.46 6.56
C THR A 155 -10.48 -34.70 7.45
N TRP A 156 -11.03 -34.01 8.44
CA TRP A 156 -10.24 -33.36 9.48
C TRP A 156 -9.79 -34.37 10.54
N ASP A 157 -8.60 -34.18 11.07
CA ASP A 157 -8.30 -34.63 12.43
C ASP A 157 -9.16 -33.86 13.45
N ALA A 158 -9.64 -34.54 14.49
CA ALA A 158 -10.57 -33.96 15.46
C ALA A 158 -9.92 -32.84 16.29
N LYS A 159 -8.66 -33.01 16.71
CA LYS A 159 -7.93 -32.00 17.49
C LYS A 159 -7.55 -30.81 16.62
N ALA A 160 -7.15 -31.07 15.37
CA ALA A 160 -6.88 -30.02 14.41
C ALA A 160 -8.13 -29.15 14.18
N LEU A 161 -9.29 -29.75 13.94
CA LEU A 161 -10.53 -28.99 13.70
C LEU A 161 -10.89 -28.08 14.89
N ASP A 162 -10.85 -28.61 16.12
CA ASP A 162 -11.18 -27.82 17.31
C ASP A 162 -10.20 -26.65 17.50
N ARG A 163 -8.89 -26.89 17.31
CA ARG A 163 -7.87 -25.82 17.33
C ARG A 163 -8.14 -24.72 16.30
N HIS A 164 -8.61 -25.08 15.10
CA HIS A 164 -8.92 -24.12 14.04
C HIS A 164 -10.16 -23.28 14.38
N ILE A 165 -11.18 -23.90 14.96
CA ILE A 165 -12.40 -23.20 15.44
C ILE A 165 -12.02 -22.21 16.53
N GLN A 166 -11.26 -22.65 17.53
CA GLN A 166 -10.77 -21.82 18.63
C GLN A 166 -9.98 -20.59 18.13
N GLY A 167 -9.01 -20.81 17.23
CA GLY A 167 -8.20 -19.73 16.67
C GLY A 167 -8.99 -18.72 15.83
N LEU A 168 -9.93 -19.19 15.00
CA LEU A 168 -10.80 -18.31 14.21
C LEU A 168 -11.75 -17.48 15.08
N ILE A 169 -12.31 -18.08 16.14
CA ILE A 169 -13.12 -17.36 17.12
C ILE A 169 -12.30 -16.27 17.77
N ALA A 170 -11.06 -16.56 18.17
CA ALA A 170 -10.19 -15.57 18.77
C ALA A 170 -9.93 -14.37 17.83
N VAL A 171 -9.69 -14.61 16.53
CA VAL A 171 -9.54 -13.55 15.52
C VAL A 171 -10.81 -12.71 15.37
N MET A 172 -11.98 -13.34 15.37
CA MET A 172 -13.25 -12.63 15.23
C MET A 172 -13.57 -11.77 16.46
N LEU A 173 -13.31 -12.28 17.66
CA LEU A 173 -13.49 -11.58 18.93
C LEU A 173 -12.49 -10.43 19.09
N SER A 174 -11.22 -10.64 18.73
CA SER A 174 -10.17 -9.60 18.82
C SER A 174 -10.46 -8.41 17.91
N LEU A 175 -11.02 -8.66 16.72
CA LEU A 175 -11.40 -7.63 15.75
C LEU A 175 -12.82 -7.08 15.98
N LYS A 176 -13.58 -7.69 16.90
CA LYS A 176 -15.01 -7.40 17.17
C LYS A 176 -15.86 -7.47 15.89
N LYS A 177 -15.75 -8.58 15.17
CA LYS A 177 -16.45 -8.84 13.89
C LYS A 177 -17.27 -10.13 13.99
N LYS A 178 -18.54 -10.05 13.62
CA LYS A 178 -19.43 -11.21 13.43
C LYS A 178 -19.69 -11.41 11.92
N PRO A 179 -18.90 -12.26 11.23
CA PRO A 179 -18.97 -12.36 9.78
C PRO A 179 -20.04 -13.34 9.30
N VAL A 180 -20.54 -13.11 8.08
CA VAL A 180 -21.24 -14.11 7.27
C VAL A 180 -20.20 -15.05 6.67
N ILE A 181 -20.46 -16.36 6.68
CA ILE A 181 -19.48 -17.36 6.25
C ILE A 181 -19.76 -17.82 4.81
N ARG A 182 -18.72 -17.73 3.96
CA ARG A 182 -18.64 -18.39 2.65
C ARG A 182 -17.49 -19.38 2.65
N TYR A 183 -17.66 -20.49 1.94
CA TYR A 183 -16.64 -21.53 1.83
C TYR A 183 -16.58 -22.12 0.42
N GLU A 184 -15.43 -22.67 0.04
CA GLU A 184 -15.25 -23.42 -1.20
C GLU A 184 -16.06 -24.73 -1.17
N LYS A 185 -16.98 -24.90 -2.11
CA LYS A 185 -17.92 -26.02 -2.13
C LYS A 185 -17.24 -27.36 -2.38
N MET A 186 -16.13 -27.38 -3.13
CA MET A 186 -15.32 -28.59 -3.34
C MET A 186 -14.81 -29.18 -2.02
N SER A 187 -14.52 -28.34 -1.02
CA SER A 187 -13.86 -28.77 0.20
C SER A 187 -14.85 -29.17 1.28
N ALA A 188 -14.95 -30.49 1.48
CA ALA A 188 -15.65 -31.06 2.63
C ALA A 188 -15.08 -30.56 3.97
N MET A 189 -13.76 -30.30 4.01
CA MET A 189 -13.09 -29.73 5.18
C MET A 189 -13.53 -28.28 5.43
N ALA A 190 -13.56 -27.44 4.39
CA ALA A 190 -14.03 -26.06 4.49
C ALA A 190 -15.50 -25.98 4.94
N ARG A 191 -16.36 -26.84 4.38
CA ARG A 191 -17.76 -26.95 4.79
C ARG A 191 -17.90 -27.35 6.26
N LYS A 192 -17.14 -28.36 6.72
CA LYS A 192 -17.19 -28.82 8.12
C LYS A 192 -16.74 -27.72 9.07
N LEU A 193 -15.64 -27.02 8.75
CA LEU A 193 -15.14 -25.89 9.53
C LEU A 193 -16.18 -24.76 9.59
N ALA A 194 -16.81 -24.41 8.46
CA ALA A 194 -17.84 -23.38 8.39
C ALA A 194 -19.04 -23.69 9.30
N VAL A 195 -19.54 -24.93 9.25
CA VAL A 195 -20.71 -25.39 10.05
C VAL A 195 -20.38 -25.35 11.54
N GLU A 196 -19.27 -25.94 11.97
CA GLU A 196 -18.91 -25.99 13.39
C GLU A 196 -18.58 -24.62 13.96
N LEU A 197 -17.90 -23.77 13.17
CA LEU A 197 -17.63 -22.39 13.56
C LEU A 197 -18.93 -21.61 13.76
N HIS A 198 -19.89 -21.76 12.86
CA HIS A 198 -21.20 -21.14 12.99
C HIS A 198 -21.94 -21.62 14.25
N ASN A 199 -21.98 -22.93 14.48
CA ASN A 199 -22.61 -23.50 15.68
C ASN A 199 -21.99 -22.93 16.95
N ARG A 200 -20.66 -22.77 17.00
CA ARG A 200 -19.98 -22.19 18.16
C ARG A 200 -20.27 -20.70 18.33
N ILE A 201 -20.34 -19.92 17.25
CA ILE A 201 -20.76 -18.50 17.32
C ILE A 201 -22.18 -18.38 17.87
N GLN A 202 -23.10 -19.29 17.51
CA GLN A 202 -24.47 -19.27 18.03
C GLN A 202 -24.53 -19.67 19.51
N ALA A 203 -23.74 -20.68 19.92
CA ALA A 203 -23.63 -21.07 21.32
C ALA A 203 -23.13 -19.91 22.20
N GLU A 204 -22.14 -19.16 21.71
CA GLU A 204 -21.51 -18.04 22.42
C GLU A 204 -22.05 -16.66 21.98
N SER A 205 -23.36 -16.59 21.70
CA SER A 205 -23.98 -15.40 21.11
C SER A 205 -23.76 -14.09 21.89
N GLN A 206 -23.61 -14.16 23.22
CA GLN A 206 -23.35 -12.99 24.08
C GLN A 206 -21.98 -12.36 23.80
N LEU A 207 -20.94 -13.16 23.52
CA LEU A 207 -19.61 -12.65 23.20
C LEU A 207 -19.57 -11.95 21.83
N PHE A 208 -20.52 -12.28 20.94
CA PHE A 208 -20.64 -11.75 19.59
C PHE A 208 -21.71 -10.66 19.45
N ASP A 209 -22.21 -10.10 20.57
CA ASP A 209 -23.15 -8.99 20.56
C ASP A 209 -22.42 -7.65 20.27
N PHE A 210 -22.09 -7.47 19.00
CA PHE A 210 -21.41 -6.27 18.49
C PHE A 210 -22.40 -5.33 17.82
N ARG A 211 -22.04 -4.04 17.77
CA ARG A 211 -22.80 -3.04 16.99
C ARG A 211 -22.90 -3.49 15.53
N LEU A 212 -24.13 -3.66 15.03
CA LEU A 212 -24.40 -4.05 13.65
C LEU A 212 -23.81 -3.03 12.66
N THR A 213 -23.07 -3.53 11.67
CA THR A 213 -22.55 -2.74 10.56
C THR A 213 -23.56 -2.73 9.40
N GLN A 214 -23.57 -1.67 8.59
CA GLN A 214 -24.46 -1.57 7.42
C GLN A 214 -24.23 -2.72 6.42
N ILE A 215 -22.96 -3.11 6.24
CA ILE A 215 -22.55 -4.27 5.45
C ILE A 215 -21.91 -5.26 6.43
N PRO A 216 -22.41 -6.50 6.54
CA PRO A 216 -21.81 -7.48 7.43
C PRO A 216 -20.41 -7.86 6.94
N PRO A 217 -19.44 -8.09 7.84
CA PRO A 217 -18.13 -8.61 7.45
C PRO A 217 -18.28 -10.02 6.83
N LEU A 218 -17.35 -10.40 5.97
CA LEU A 218 -17.35 -11.70 5.31
C LEU A 218 -16.18 -12.56 5.79
N LEU A 219 -16.43 -13.83 6.10
CA LEU A 219 -15.39 -14.85 6.29
C LEU A 219 -15.39 -15.77 5.08
N LEU A 220 -14.29 -15.82 4.35
CA LEU A 220 -14.07 -16.68 3.20
C LEU A 220 -13.11 -17.81 3.56
N ILE A 221 -13.61 -19.05 3.59
CA ILE A 221 -12.82 -20.24 3.89
C ILE A 221 -12.42 -20.93 2.58
N LEU A 222 -11.11 -21.03 2.36
CA LEU A 222 -10.48 -21.64 1.20
C LEU A 222 -9.66 -22.87 1.62
N ASP A 223 -9.34 -23.73 0.66
CA ASP A 223 -8.55 -24.94 0.85
C ASP A 223 -7.30 -24.91 -0.05
N ARG A 224 -6.14 -25.17 0.54
CA ARG A 224 -4.85 -25.18 -0.17
C ARG A 224 -4.82 -26.15 -1.36
N ARG A 225 -5.68 -27.18 -1.36
CA ARG A 225 -5.79 -28.12 -2.49
C ARG A 225 -6.26 -27.47 -3.79
N ASN A 226 -6.95 -26.33 -3.73
CA ASN A 226 -7.37 -25.62 -4.94
C ASN A 226 -6.18 -24.94 -5.65
N ASP A 227 -5.16 -24.52 -4.88
CA ASP A 227 -3.93 -23.90 -5.38
C ASP A 227 -2.65 -24.50 -4.74
N PRO A 228 -2.18 -25.66 -5.26
CA PRO A 228 -0.92 -26.27 -4.86
C PRO A 228 0.31 -25.65 -5.56
N VAL A 229 0.12 -24.72 -6.52
CA VAL A 229 1.22 -24.16 -7.33
C VAL A 229 1.92 -23.04 -6.58
N THR A 230 1.17 -22.08 -6.03
CA THR A 230 1.72 -20.94 -5.28
C THR A 230 2.79 -21.33 -4.23
N PRO A 231 2.59 -22.30 -3.32
CA PRO A 231 3.62 -22.67 -2.35
C PRO A 231 4.86 -23.34 -2.96
N MET A 232 4.81 -23.82 -4.19
CA MET A 232 5.92 -24.53 -4.86
C MET A 232 6.85 -23.61 -5.64
N LEU A 233 6.45 -22.37 -5.91
CA LEU A 233 7.22 -21.44 -6.73
C LEU A 233 8.33 -20.76 -5.95
N SER A 234 9.46 -20.55 -6.62
CA SER A 234 10.55 -19.74 -6.08
C SER A 234 10.12 -18.29 -5.95
N GLN A 235 10.39 -17.70 -4.79
CA GLN A 235 9.89 -16.39 -4.41
C GLN A 235 10.96 -15.30 -4.59
N TRP A 236 10.58 -14.17 -5.18
CA TRP A 236 11.50 -13.07 -5.56
C TRP A 236 11.25 -11.75 -4.84
N THR A 237 10.40 -11.77 -3.82
CA THR A 237 10.13 -10.60 -2.96
C THR A 237 10.83 -10.78 -1.63
N TYR A 238 11.26 -9.70 -0.99
CA TYR A 238 12.21 -9.81 0.12
C TYR A 238 11.74 -10.75 1.24
N GLN A 239 10.54 -10.54 1.79
CA GLN A 239 10.03 -11.39 2.87
C GLN A 239 9.80 -12.84 2.43
N ALA A 240 9.19 -13.05 1.26
CA ALA A 240 8.87 -14.38 0.77
C ALA A 240 10.15 -15.18 0.43
N MET A 241 11.15 -14.52 -0.15
CA MET A 241 12.45 -15.11 -0.50
C MET A 241 13.23 -15.52 0.75
N VAL A 242 13.23 -14.68 1.80
CA VAL A 242 13.85 -15.05 3.08
C VAL A 242 13.17 -16.29 3.67
N HIS A 243 11.84 -16.34 3.67
CA HIS A 243 11.11 -17.50 4.18
C HIS A 243 11.31 -18.78 3.34
N GLU A 244 11.46 -18.63 2.02
CA GLU A 244 11.71 -19.75 1.11
C GLU A 244 13.11 -20.35 1.28
N LEU A 245 14.15 -19.51 1.37
CA LEU A 245 15.54 -19.96 1.37
C LEU A 245 16.14 -20.17 2.77
N LEU A 246 15.77 -19.34 3.74
CA LEU A 246 16.33 -19.35 5.11
C LEU A 246 15.31 -19.79 6.14
N GLY A 247 14.02 -19.56 5.88
CA GLY A 247 12.94 -19.84 6.81
C GLY A 247 12.76 -18.72 7.83
N ILE A 248 11.53 -18.23 7.96
CA ILE A 248 11.12 -17.31 9.03
C ILE A 248 10.26 -18.09 10.01
N ARG A 249 10.71 -18.20 11.27
CA ARG A 249 9.96 -18.85 12.35
C ARG A 249 9.76 -17.83 13.47
N ASN A 250 8.51 -17.47 13.75
CA ASN A 250 8.17 -16.51 14.82
C ASN A 250 8.96 -15.19 14.73
N GLY A 251 9.06 -14.64 13.51
CA GLY A 251 9.79 -13.39 13.24
C GLY A 251 11.31 -13.52 13.31
N ARG A 252 11.85 -14.74 13.40
CA ARG A 252 13.30 -15.02 13.53
C ARG A 252 13.82 -15.88 12.38
N VAL A 253 15.07 -15.64 12.03
CA VAL A 253 15.82 -16.34 10.98
C VAL A 253 17.10 -16.90 11.57
N ASP A 254 17.32 -18.20 11.40
CA ASP A 254 18.54 -18.87 11.82
C ASP A 254 19.59 -18.79 10.71
N MET A 255 20.68 -18.10 11.00
CA MET A 255 21.83 -17.92 10.11
C MET A 255 23.03 -18.76 10.57
N SER A 256 22.90 -19.61 11.59
CA SER A 256 24.02 -20.38 12.16
C SER A 256 24.68 -21.33 11.14
N ARG A 257 23.98 -21.68 10.07
CA ARG A 257 24.47 -22.55 8.98
C ARG A 257 25.20 -21.78 7.86
N VAL A 258 25.20 -20.44 7.92
CA VAL A 258 25.79 -19.58 6.89
C VAL A 258 27.30 -19.52 7.08
N PRO A 259 28.09 -19.71 6.01
CA PRO A 259 29.56 -19.64 6.11
C PRO A 259 30.00 -18.23 6.52
N ASP A 260 31.02 -18.18 7.38
CA ASP A 260 31.64 -16.93 7.87
C ASP A 260 30.65 -15.95 8.53
N ILE A 261 29.57 -16.45 9.12
CA ILE A 261 28.62 -15.63 9.86
C ILE A 261 29.17 -15.26 11.24
N ARG A 262 28.91 -14.02 11.66
CA ARG A 262 29.29 -13.57 13.00
C ARG A 262 28.37 -14.19 14.06
N PRO A 263 28.90 -14.55 15.25
CA PRO A 263 28.08 -15.10 16.33
C PRO A 263 26.91 -14.20 16.73
N GLU A 264 27.09 -12.86 16.66
CA GLU A 264 26.04 -11.89 16.95
C GLU A 264 24.89 -11.84 15.91
N LEU A 265 25.12 -12.40 14.71
CA LEU A 265 24.15 -12.50 13.62
C LEU A 265 23.70 -13.94 13.39
N SER A 266 23.97 -14.87 14.30
CA SER A 266 23.51 -16.27 14.18
C SER A 266 21.99 -16.38 14.21
N GLU A 267 21.32 -15.50 14.94
CA GLU A 267 19.86 -15.37 14.98
C GLU A 267 19.47 -13.93 14.67
N ILE A 268 18.61 -13.76 13.66
CA ILE A 268 18.21 -12.45 13.16
C ILE A 268 16.71 -12.26 13.33
N THR A 269 16.28 -11.09 13.84
CA THR A 269 14.86 -10.71 13.95
C THR A 269 14.39 -9.86 12.77
N LEU A 270 13.23 -10.23 12.21
CA LEU A 270 12.56 -9.57 11.09
C LEU A 270 11.10 -9.28 11.46
N THR A 271 10.86 -8.07 11.95
CA THR A 271 9.55 -7.58 12.39
C THR A 271 9.31 -6.17 11.88
N THR A 272 8.16 -5.92 11.24
CA THR A 272 7.86 -4.62 10.59
C THR A 272 7.63 -3.47 11.58
N SER A 273 7.36 -3.76 12.85
CA SER A 273 7.11 -2.74 13.89
C SER A 273 8.39 -2.10 14.41
N THR A 274 9.49 -2.84 14.46
CA THR A 274 10.78 -2.40 15.02
C THR A 274 11.80 -2.04 13.95
N ASP A 275 11.65 -2.59 12.74
CA ASP A 275 12.60 -2.44 11.65
C ASP A 275 12.03 -1.61 10.50
N THR A 276 12.47 -0.36 10.41
CA THR A 276 12.02 0.62 9.41
C THR A 276 12.46 0.25 7.99
N PHE A 277 13.61 -0.40 7.81
CA PHE A 277 14.09 -0.82 6.50
C PHE A 277 13.25 -2.00 5.99
N PHE A 278 13.01 -3.00 6.84
CA PHE A 278 12.12 -4.11 6.51
C PHE A 278 10.68 -3.64 6.26
N GLN A 279 10.14 -2.76 7.09
CA GLN A 279 8.79 -2.21 6.90
C GLN A 279 8.59 -1.56 5.52
N SER A 280 9.60 -0.84 5.03
CA SER A 280 9.54 -0.17 3.72
C SER A 280 9.79 -1.09 2.53
N HIS A 281 10.59 -2.16 2.69
CA HIS A 281 11.08 -2.98 1.56
C HIS A 281 10.69 -4.47 1.62
N HIS A 282 9.91 -4.93 2.61
CA HIS A 282 9.53 -6.35 2.74
C HIS A 282 8.76 -6.90 1.52
N LEU A 283 8.04 -6.04 0.78
CA LEU A 283 7.30 -6.39 -0.45
C LEU A 283 8.09 -6.09 -1.74
N SER A 284 9.26 -5.46 -1.64
CA SER A 284 10.09 -5.08 -2.79
C SER A 284 10.68 -6.32 -3.47
N THR A 285 10.93 -6.19 -4.78
CA THR A 285 11.56 -7.24 -5.57
C THR A 285 13.04 -7.37 -5.21
N PHE A 286 13.65 -8.52 -5.49
CA PHE A 286 15.08 -8.74 -5.22
C PHE A 286 15.97 -7.71 -5.95
N GLY A 287 15.61 -7.28 -7.16
CA GLY A 287 16.32 -6.23 -7.90
C GLY A 287 16.21 -4.85 -7.25
N ASP A 288 15.00 -4.44 -6.86
CA ASP A 288 14.77 -3.17 -6.17
C ASP A 288 15.45 -3.16 -4.79
N LEU A 289 15.43 -4.30 -4.09
CA LEU A 289 16.06 -4.48 -2.79
C LEU A 289 17.57 -4.23 -2.85
N GLY A 290 18.26 -4.71 -3.88
CA GLY A 290 19.69 -4.46 -4.06
C GLY A 290 20.00 -2.96 -4.19
N THR A 291 19.17 -2.22 -4.95
CA THR A 291 19.31 -0.77 -5.13
C THR A 291 18.97 0.01 -3.86
N ALA A 292 17.92 -0.40 -3.15
CA ALA A 292 17.52 0.18 -1.87
C ALA A 292 18.60 -0.05 -0.80
N LEU A 293 19.18 -1.24 -0.74
CA LEU A 293 20.25 -1.58 0.20
C LEU A 293 21.52 -0.76 -0.09
N LYS A 294 21.90 -0.62 -1.36
CA LYS A 294 23.01 0.25 -1.77
C LYS A 294 22.80 1.69 -1.28
N SER A 295 21.61 2.24 -1.52
CA SER A 295 21.24 3.58 -1.05
C SER A 295 21.25 3.68 0.48
N TYR A 296 20.80 2.63 1.18
CA TYR A 296 20.81 2.56 2.64
C TYR A 296 22.24 2.62 3.18
N VAL A 297 23.16 1.80 2.66
CA VAL A 297 24.57 1.81 3.04
C VAL A 297 25.23 3.16 2.74
N GLN A 298 24.98 3.75 1.56
CA GLN A 298 25.52 5.07 1.20
C GLN A 298 25.01 6.20 2.11
N SER A 299 23.73 6.17 2.48
CA SER A 299 23.17 7.17 3.42
C SER A 299 23.80 7.08 4.81
N TYR A 300 24.14 5.87 5.25
CA TYR A 300 24.87 5.64 6.50
C TYR A 300 26.34 6.05 6.38
N GLN A 301 26.98 5.77 5.24
CA GLN A 301 28.35 6.19 4.96
C GLN A 301 28.48 7.72 5.03
N ALA A 302 27.55 8.46 4.42
CA ALA A 302 27.52 9.91 4.44
C ALA A 302 27.34 10.50 5.86
N ARG A 303 26.58 9.81 6.73
CA ARG A 303 26.35 10.24 8.12
C ARG A 303 27.55 9.99 9.05
N SER A 304 28.45 9.07 8.71
CA SER A 304 29.44 8.54 9.66
C SER A 304 30.83 9.22 9.62
N LEU A 305 31.02 10.37 8.97
CA LEU A 305 32.32 11.09 8.92
C LEU A 305 33.52 10.23 8.43
N ALA A 306 33.30 9.08 7.79
CA ALA A 306 34.37 8.20 7.32
C ALA A 306 35.10 8.88 6.15
N GLN A 307 36.36 9.26 6.39
CA GLN A 307 37.17 10.15 5.54
C GLN A 307 37.63 9.57 4.19
N GLN A 308 37.08 8.42 3.73
CA GLN A 308 37.42 7.86 2.43
C GLN A 308 36.19 7.24 1.73
N PRO A 309 35.74 7.77 0.58
CA PRO A 309 34.69 7.17 -0.22
C PRO A 309 35.29 6.06 -1.10
N SER A 310 35.35 4.82 -0.59
CA SER A 310 35.47 3.66 -1.48
C SER A 310 34.18 3.57 -2.30
N SER A 311 34.29 3.47 -3.63
CA SER A 311 33.11 3.34 -4.50
C SER A 311 32.43 1.99 -4.28
N ILE A 312 31.32 1.98 -3.54
CA ILE A 312 30.51 0.79 -3.29
C ILE A 312 29.68 0.48 -4.54
N ASN A 313 30.02 -0.59 -5.27
CA ASN A 313 29.30 -0.98 -6.49
C ASN A 313 28.61 -2.34 -6.38
N SER A 314 29.11 -3.25 -5.54
CA SER A 314 28.57 -4.60 -5.37
C SER A 314 28.15 -4.92 -3.93
N ILE A 315 27.34 -5.98 -3.75
CA ILE A 315 26.94 -6.49 -2.43
C ILE A 315 28.14 -7.03 -1.66
N THR A 316 29.10 -7.64 -2.36
CA THR A 316 30.39 -8.05 -1.79
C THR A 316 31.19 -6.87 -1.26
N ASP A 317 31.21 -5.73 -1.96
CA ASP A 317 31.87 -4.51 -1.48
C ASP A 317 31.18 -3.95 -0.23
N MET A 318 29.84 -4.00 -0.18
CA MET A 318 29.07 -3.60 1.01
C MET A 318 29.39 -4.47 2.22
N LYS A 319 29.44 -5.80 2.04
CA LYS A 319 29.80 -6.74 3.11
C LYS A 319 31.20 -6.44 3.63
N ARG A 320 32.18 -6.30 2.72
CA ARG A 320 33.57 -5.98 3.07
C ARG A 320 33.71 -4.64 3.79
N PHE A 321 33.00 -3.61 3.34
CA PHE A 321 32.99 -2.30 4.00
C PHE A 321 32.49 -2.38 5.44
N VAL A 322 31.39 -3.10 5.69
CA VAL A 322 30.85 -3.30 7.04
C VAL A 322 31.82 -4.09 7.92
N GLU A 323 32.60 -5.01 7.34
CA GLU A 323 33.62 -5.79 8.05
C GLU A 323 34.87 -4.97 8.40
N GLU A 324 35.34 -4.12 7.50
CA GLU A 324 36.58 -3.32 7.62
C GLU A 324 36.48 -2.17 8.65
N TYR A 325 35.28 -1.68 8.97
CA TYR A 325 35.08 -0.55 9.89
C TYR A 325 34.31 -0.93 11.16
N PRO A 326 34.99 -1.25 12.29
CA PRO A 326 34.34 -1.69 13.52
C PRO A 326 33.47 -0.64 14.22
N GLU A 327 33.73 0.66 14.03
CA GLU A 327 32.90 1.72 14.62
C GLU A 327 31.48 1.76 14.04
N PHE A 328 31.33 1.36 12.76
CA PHE A 328 30.01 1.15 12.15
C PHE A 328 29.21 0.02 12.81
N ARG A 329 29.87 -0.93 13.50
CA ARG A 329 29.19 -2.05 14.17
C ARG A 329 28.34 -1.60 15.35
N LYS A 330 28.74 -0.53 16.05
CA LYS A 330 28.02 -0.01 17.23
C LYS A 330 26.81 0.85 16.87
N LEU A 331 26.84 1.54 15.72
CA LEU A 331 25.78 2.47 15.28
C LEU A 331 24.87 1.88 14.17
N GLY A 332 25.34 0.88 13.42
CA GLY A 332 24.70 0.36 12.20
C GLY A 332 24.20 -1.08 12.28
N GLY A 333 23.75 -1.56 13.45
CA GLY A 333 23.29 -2.95 13.64
C GLY A 333 22.22 -3.39 12.63
N ASN A 334 21.25 -2.52 12.31
CA ASN A 334 20.20 -2.84 11.33
C ASN A 334 20.73 -2.93 9.89
N VAL A 335 21.67 -2.06 9.50
CA VAL A 335 22.32 -2.11 8.18
C VAL A 335 23.08 -3.42 8.04
N SER A 336 23.86 -3.78 9.07
CA SER A 336 24.64 -5.00 9.14
C SER A 336 23.79 -6.26 8.93
N LYS A 337 22.62 -6.28 9.58
CA LYS A 337 21.60 -7.34 9.49
C LYS A 337 21.12 -7.57 8.05
N HIS A 338 20.68 -6.50 7.37
CA HIS A 338 20.16 -6.62 6.00
C HIS A 338 21.25 -6.90 4.97
N VAL A 339 22.46 -6.37 5.15
CA VAL A 339 23.62 -6.70 4.30
C VAL A 339 23.96 -8.19 4.42
N ALA A 340 23.97 -8.74 5.63
CA ALA A 340 24.22 -10.17 5.84
C ALA A 340 23.13 -11.05 5.21
N LEU A 341 21.85 -10.71 5.41
CA LEU A 341 20.72 -11.44 4.80
C LEU A 341 20.78 -11.40 3.28
N VAL A 342 20.86 -10.21 2.67
CA VAL A 342 20.87 -10.07 1.21
C VAL A 342 22.12 -10.70 0.58
N GLY A 343 23.27 -10.61 1.26
CA GLY A 343 24.49 -11.31 0.86
C GLY A 343 24.31 -12.83 0.81
N GLU A 344 23.66 -13.42 1.81
CA GLU A 344 23.39 -14.86 1.81
C GLU A 344 22.33 -15.26 0.76
N LEU A 345 21.28 -14.46 0.58
CA LEU A 345 20.29 -14.69 -0.47
C LEU A 345 20.95 -14.71 -1.85
N SER A 346 21.83 -13.74 -2.15
CA SER A 346 22.59 -13.70 -3.40
C SER A 346 23.43 -14.97 -3.58
N ARG A 347 24.15 -15.40 -2.53
CA ARG A 347 24.98 -16.61 -2.57
C ARG A 347 24.17 -17.87 -2.86
N LEU A 348 22.97 -18.00 -2.26
CA LEU A 348 22.08 -19.14 -2.49
C LEU A 348 21.48 -19.15 -3.90
N VAL A 349 21.09 -17.97 -4.42
CA VAL A 349 20.60 -17.82 -5.79
C VAL A 349 21.64 -18.29 -6.80
N ASP A 350 22.91 -17.88 -6.63
CA ASP A 350 23.99 -18.26 -7.53
C ASP A 350 24.38 -19.74 -7.39
N ARG A 351 24.46 -20.26 -6.15
CA ARG A 351 24.83 -21.66 -5.88
C ARG A 351 23.84 -22.64 -6.50
N ASP A 352 22.55 -22.38 -6.32
CA ASP A 352 21.47 -23.30 -6.73
C ASP A 352 20.89 -22.94 -8.11
N LYS A 353 21.48 -21.97 -8.81
CA LYS A 353 21.05 -21.45 -10.12
C LYS A 353 19.55 -21.10 -10.15
N LEU A 354 19.09 -20.41 -9.12
CA LEU A 354 17.65 -20.18 -8.92
C LEU A 354 17.03 -19.27 -9.97
N LEU A 355 17.81 -18.41 -10.64
CA LEU A 355 17.31 -17.56 -11.74
C LEU A 355 16.83 -18.41 -12.92
N GLU A 356 17.66 -19.36 -13.38
CA GLU A 356 17.31 -20.22 -14.51
C GLU A 356 16.16 -21.18 -14.13
N LEU A 357 16.18 -21.71 -12.90
CA LEU A 357 15.07 -22.52 -12.36
C LEU A 357 13.76 -21.72 -12.32
N GLY A 358 13.82 -20.48 -11.82
CA GLY A 358 12.67 -19.59 -11.69
C GLY A 358 12.02 -19.28 -13.03
N GLU A 359 12.79 -19.11 -14.10
CA GLU A 359 12.25 -18.92 -15.45
C GLU A 359 11.41 -20.13 -15.91
N VAL A 360 11.93 -21.35 -15.71
CA VAL A 360 11.21 -22.58 -16.07
C VAL A 360 9.98 -22.79 -15.18
N GLU A 361 10.08 -22.51 -13.87
CA GLU A 361 8.95 -22.56 -12.94
C GLU A 361 7.84 -21.60 -13.36
N GLN A 362 8.17 -20.36 -13.71
CA GLN A 362 7.21 -19.38 -14.21
C GLN A 362 6.60 -19.83 -15.55
N GLY A 363 7.38 -20.41 -16.46
CA GLY A 363 6.86 -20.99 -17.70
C GLY A 363 5.85 -22.12 -17.46
N LEU A 364 6.06 -22.97 -16.45
CA LEU A 364 5.13 -24.03 -16.05
C LEU A 364 3.90 -23.49 -15.30
N ALA A 365 4.08 -22.48 -14.46
CA ALA A 365 3.00 -21.88 -13.68
C ALA A 365 2.08 -21.00 -14.54
N THR A 366 2.62 -20.34 -15.56
CA THR A 366 1.90 -19.36 -16.39
C THR A 366 1.44 -19.92 -17.73
N ARG A 367 0.72 -19.10 -18.51
CA ARG A 367 0.01 -19.55 -19.72
C ARG A 367 0.93 -19.93 -20.87
N ALA A 368 2.18 -19.44 -20.90
CA ALA A 368 3.12 -19.67 -22.00
C ALA A 368 3.55 -21.14 -22.14
N GLY A 369 3.58 -21.90 -21.03
CA GLY A 369 4.11 -23.26 -21.00
C GLY A 369 5.64 -23.28 -21.10
N ALA A 370 6.28 -24.20 -20.40
CA ALA A 370 7.71 -24.44 -20.56
C ALA A 370 7.94 -25.62 -21.51
N ASP A 371 9.06 -25.58 -22.24
CA ASP A 371 9.50 -26.72 -23.06
C ASP A 371 9.87 -27.90 -22.16
N LEU A 372 9.40 -29.10 -22.52
CA LEU A 372 9.74 -30.35 -21.85
C LEU A 372 11.26 -30.57 -21.81
N LYS A 373 11.95 -30.17 -22.88
CA LYS A 373 13.40 -30.32 -22.98
C LYS A 373 14.13 -29.53 -21.89
N SER A 374 13.72 -28.29 -21.64
CA SER A 374 14.28 -27.48 -20.56
C SER A 374 14.10 -28.16 -19.19
N VAL A 375 12.93 -28.75 -18.93
CA VAL A 375 12.68 -29.50 -17.68
C VAL A 375 13.59 -30.73 -17.57
N GLN A 376 13.78 -31.48 -18.66
CA GLN A 376 14.69 -32.64 -18.69
C GLN A 376 16.14 -32.23 -18.41
N ASP A 377 16.60 -31.15 -19.05
CA ASP A 377 17.96 -30.64 -18.91
C ASP A 377 18.22 -30.20 -17.44
N PHE A 378 17.25 -29.56 -16.79
CA PHE A 378 17.35 -29.18 -15.36
C PHE A 378 17.37 -30.38 -14.41
N ILE A 379 16.55 -31.41 -14.66
CA ILE A 379 16.52 -32.62 -13.82
C ILE A 379 17.84 -33.40 -13.97
N ALA A 380 18.41 -33.44 -15.18
CA ALA A 380 19.70 -34.08 -15.45
C ALA A 380 20.90 -33.31 -14.87
N HIS A 381 20.76 -32.03 -14.53
CA HIS A 381 21.86 -31.22 -14.03
C HIS A 381 22.27 -31.63 -12.60
N ASN A 382 23.54 -31.98 -12.39
CA ASN A 382 24.06 -32.44 -11.10
C ASN A 382 24.17 -31.34 -10.03
N GLY A 383 24.28 -30.08 -10.45
CA GLY A 383 24.38 -28.93 -9.54
C GLY A 383 23.07 -28.47 -8.89
N VAL A 384 21.92 -29.04 -9.27
CA VAL A 384 20.60 -28.64 -8.75
C VAL A 384 20.21 -29.56 -7.58
N SER A 385 19.67 -28.98 -6.51
CA SER A 385 19.23 -29.76 -5.35
C SER A 385 18.11 -30.75 -5.71
N PRO A 386 18.08 -31.95 -5.12
CA PRO A 386 17.01 -32.92 -5.37
C PRO A 386 15.61 -32.37 -5.09
N ARG A 387 15.47 -31.48 -4.10
CA ARG A 387 14.20 -30.80 -3.77
C ARG A 387 13.72 -29.88 -4.89
N ASN A 388 14.62 -29.11 -5.50
CA ASN A 388 14.25 -28.24 -6.63
C ASN A 388 13.83 -29.07 -7.85
N LYS A 389 14.50 -30.21 -8.11
CA LYS A 389 14.09 -31.16 -9.15
C LYS A 389 12.68 -31.72 -8.90
N LEU A 390 12.39 -32.08 -7.65
CA LEU A 390 11.06 -32.58 -7.25
C LEU A 390 9.98 -31.50 -7.43
N ARG A 391 10.23 -30.26 -7.00
CA ARG A 391 9.30 -29.13 -7.19
C ARG A 391 8.97 -28.92 -8.66
N LEU A 392 9.98 -28.89 -9.52
CA LEU A 392 9.81 -28.73 -10.96
C LEU A 392 8.99 -29.87 -11.57
N LEU A 393 9.24 -31.11 -11.13
CA LEU A 393 8.49 -32.29 -11.56
C LEU A 393 7.02 -32.23 -11.14
N ILE A 394 6.74 -31.77 -9.91
CA ILE A 394 5.36 -31.62 -9.40
C ILE A 394 4.63 -30.52 -10.19
N LEU A 395 5.27 -29.38 -10.45
CA LEU A 395 4.68 -28.30 -11.27
C LEU A 395 4.36 -28.77 -12.69
N TYR A 396 5.28 -29.51 -13.31
CA TYR A 396 5.05 -30.12 -14.62
C TYR A 396 3.89 -31.11 -14.59
N ALA A 397 3.84 -31.96 -13.57
CA ALA A 397 2.79 -32.96 -13.40
C ALA A 397 1.41 -32.32 -13.21
N LEU A 398 1.29 -31.29 -12.35
CA LEU A 398 0.04 -30.56 -12.10
C LEU A 398 -0.51 -29.88 -13.37
N ARG A 399 0.38 -29.40 -14.26
CA ARG A 399 0.00 -28.77 -15.53
C ARG A 399 -0.42 -29.80 -16.58
N TYR A 400 0.36 -30.86 -16.77
CA TYR A 400 0.21 -31.78 -17.90
C TYR A 400 -0.43 -33.13 -17.56
N GLN A 401 -1.01 -33.30 -16.36
CA GLN A 401 -1.61 -34.56 -15.91
C GLN A 401 -2.60 -35.20 -16.89
N LYS A 402 -3.42 -34.41 -17.61
CA LYS A 402 -4.42 -34.94 -18.57
C LYS A 402 -3.92 -35.06 -20.01
N THR A 403 -2.84 -34.36 -20.37
CA THR A 403 -2.39 -34.22 -21.76
C THR A 403 -1.11 -35.00 -22.06
N GLN A 404 -0.21 -35.19 -21.08
CA GLN A 404 1.12 -35.80 -21.30
C GLN A 404 1.54 -36.75 -20.17
N ALA A 405 0.66 -37.66 -19.74
CA ALA A 405 0.93 -38.58 -18.63
C ALA A 405 2.18 -39.48 -18.83
N SER A 406 2.48 -39.88 -20.07
CA SER A 406 3.67 -40.67 -20.40
C SER A 406 4.99 -39.91 -20.13
N ASN A 407 5.00 -38.59 -20.35
CA ASN A 407 6.16 -37.75 -20.09
C ASN A 407 6.43 -37.65 -18.58
N ILE A 408 5.38 -37.63 -17.75
CA ILE A 408 5.52 -37.58 -16.29
C ILE A 408 6.25 -38.83 -15.77
N ALA A 409 5.87 -40.02 -16.24
CA ALA A 409 6.55 -41.27 -15.83
C ALA A 409 8.03 -41.31 -16.27
N SER A 410 8.32 -40.79 -17.46
CA SER A 410 9.70 -40.64 -17.95
C SER A 410 10.52 -39.69 -17.07
N LEU A 411 9.97 -38.52 -16.73
CA LEU A 411 10.64 -37.54 -15.87
C LEU A 411 10.84 -38.04 -14.44
N ILE A 412 9.91 -38.83 -13.89
CA ILE A 412 10.09 -39.50 -12.59
C ILE A 412 11.29 -40.45 -12.66
N THR A 413 11.37 -41.27 -13.71
CA THR A 413 12.48 -42.21 -13.90
C THR A 413 13.82 -41.46 -14.02
N LEU A 414 13.85 -40.35 -14.75
CA LEU A 414 15.02 -39.49 -14.87
C LEU A 414 15.41 -38.85 -13.53
N ALA A 415 14.43 -38.40 -12.74
CA ALA A 415 14.68 -37.80 -11.43
C ALA A 415 15.28 -38.82 -10.44
N LEU A 416 14.79 -40.06 -10.44
CA LEU A 416 15.34 -41.17 -9.63
C LEU A 416 16.79 -41.47 -10.00
N GLN A 417 17.14 -41.43 -11.29
CA GLN A 417 18.52 -41.61 -11.76
C GLN A 417 19.44 -40.46 -11.35
N ASN A 418 18.89 -39.26 -11.14
CA ASN A 418 19.63 -38.03 -10.87
C ASN A 418 19.50 -37.53 -9.42
N GLY A 419 19.34 -38.46 -8.46
CA GLY A 419 19.51 -38.21 -7.02
C GLY A 419 18.24 -37.92 -6.22
N VAL A 420 17.04 -38.01 -6.80
CA VAL A 420 15.77 -37.94 -6.05
C VAL A 420 15.48 -39.29 -5.40
N ARG A 421 15.12 -39.29 -4.11
CA ARG A 421 14.82 -40.54 -3.38
C ARG A 421 13.49 -41.15 -3.86
N PRO A 422 13.32 -42.49 -3.85
CA PRO A 422 12.06 -43.12 -4.21
C PRO A 422 10.86 -42.65 -3.38
N GLU A 423 11.08 -42.38 -2.09
CA GLU A 423 10.06 -41.84 -1.18
C GLU A 423 9.58 -40.46 -1.65
N ASP A 424 10.53 -39.56 -1.96
CA ASP A 424 10.24 -38.22 -2.46
C ASP A 424 9.51 -38.27 -3.82
N ALA A 425 9.86 -39.21 -4.69
CA ALA A 425 9.22 -39.36 -5.99
C ALA A 425 7.74 -39.80 -5.88
N ARG A 426 7.36 -40.53 -4.83
CA ARG A 426 5.95 -40.91 -4.58
C ARG A 426 5.08 -39.70 -4.27
N LEU A 427 5.66 -38.62 -3.77
CA LEU A 427 4.96 -37.39 -3.45
C LEU A 427 4.31 -36.74 -4.68
N VAL A 428 4.87 -36.96 -5.88
CA VAL A 428 4.29 -36.52 -7.15
C VAL A 428 2.89 -37.10 -7.33
N TYR A 429 2.72 -38.41 -7.13
CA TYR A 429 1.42 -39.07 -7.23
C TYR A 429 0.49 -38.67 -6.09
N ALA A 430 1.01 -38.54 -4.87
CA ALA A 430 0.22 -38.09 -3.72
C ALA A 430 -0.40 -36.71 -3.98
N ILE A 431 0.37 -35.75 -4.48
CA ILE A 431 -0.12 -34.40 -4.79
C ILE A 431 -1.11 -34.42 -5.96
N LEU A 432 -0.89 -35.22 -7.01
CA LEU A 432 -1.86 -35.36 -8.10
C LEU A 432 -3.20 -35.96 -7.62
N ASN A 433 -3.15 -36.93 -6.71
CA ASN A 433 -4.34 -37.57 -6.17
C ASN A 433 -5.06 -36.71 -5.11
N VAL A 434 -4.36 -35.78 -4.46
CA VAL A 434 -4.95 -34.87 -3.46
C VAL A 434 -5.43 -33.55 -4.06
N ALA A 435 -4.69 -33.00 -5.01
CA ALA A 435 -4.85 -31.64 -5.56
C ALA A 435 -4.83 -31.60 -7.11
N GLY A 436 -5.05 -32.74 -7.78
CA GLY A 436 -5.13 -32.82 -9.24
C GLY A 436 -6.39 -32.16 -9.82
N VAL A 437 -6.44 -32.02 -11.14
CA VAL A 437 -7.56 -31.37 -11.88
C VAL A 437 -8.93 -31.96 -11.51
N ASP A 438 -9.03 -33.26 -11.19
CA ASP A 438 -10.31 -33.90 -10.88
C ASP A 438 -10.85 -33.59 -9.48
N HIS A 439 -9.98 -33.12 -8.58
CA HIS A 439 -10.35 -32.72 -7.22
C HIS A 439 -10.50 -31.20 -7.06
N ARG A 440 -9.92 -30.43 -7.99
CA ARG A 440 -10.01 -28.97 -8.00
C ARG A 440 -11.32 -28.49 -8.60
N GLN A 441 -11.77 -27.34 -8.13
CA GLN A 441 -13.03 -26.74 -8.57
C GLN A 441 -12.85 -25.85 -9.80
N ASP A 442 -11.77 -25.08 -9.79
CA ASP A 442 -11.46 -24.07 -10.79
C ASP A 442 -10.27 -24.56 -11.64
N ASP A 443 -10.30 -24.23 -12.93
CA ASP A 443 -9.20 -24.55 -13.83
C ASP A 443 -8.09 -23.52 -13.64
N LEU A 444 -7.09 -23.89 -12.84
CA LEU A 444 -5.91 -23.07 -12.51
C LEU A 444 -5.16 -22.57 -13.75
N TYR A 445 -5.32 -23.23 -14.90
CA TYR A 445 -4.64 -22.89 -16.15
C TYR A 445 -5.60 -22.40 -17.24
N SER A 446 -6.85 -22.05 -16.90
CA SER A 446 -7.88 -21.76 -17.90
C SER A 446 -7.49 -20.65 -18.89
N THR A 447 -7.75 -20.92 -20.16
CA THR A 447 -7.58 -19.98 -21.26
C THR A 447 -8.77 -19.02 -21.31
N GLU A 448 -8.78 -17.97 -20.48
CA GLU A 448 -9.74 -16.89 -20.71
C GLU A 448 -9.45 -16.21 -22.06
N SER A 449 -10.52 -15.91 -22.80
CA SER A 449 -10.50 -15.35 -24.16
C SER A 449 -9.55 -14.15 -24.33
N LEU A 450 -8.98 -14.00 -25.54
CA LEU A 450 -8.13 -12.87 -25.96
C LEU A 450 -8.66 -11.47 -25.58
N LEU A 451 -9.96 -11.31 -25.37
CA LEU A 451 -10.61 -10.08 -24.91
C LEU A 451 -10.35 -9.72 -23.43
N ALA A 452 -9.97 -10.68 -22.59
CA ALA A 452 -9.55 -10.44 -21.20
C ALA A 452 -8.07 -10.03 -21.11
N LEU A 453 -7.25 -10.40 -22.10
CA LEU A 453 -5.84 -10.01 -22.20
C LEU A 453 -5.68 -8.49 -22.30
N GLY A 454 -6.55 -7.84 -23.08
CA GLY A 454 -6.60 -6.37 -23.18
C GLY A 454 -7.00 -5.68 -21.88
N ARG A 455 -7.71 -6.36 -20.95
CA ARG A 455 -8.04 -5.80 -19.64
C ARG A 455 -6.96 -6.04 -18.58
N SER A 456 -6.14 -7.06 -18.72
CA SER A 456 -5.02 -7.31 -17.82
C SER A 456 -3.87 -6.34 -18.06
N ALA A 457 -3.64 -5.93 -19.33
CA ALA A 457 -2.74 -4.82 -19.67
C ALA A 457 -3.24 -3.44 -19.17
N LEU A 458 -4.54 -3.32 -18.88
CA LEU A 458 -5.17 -2.12 -18.30
C LEU A 458 -5.28 -2.16 -16.76
N LYS A 459 -4.89 -3.25 -16.11
CA LYS A 459 -4.80 -3.32 -14.64
C LYS A 459 -3.42 -2.86 -14.21
N GLY A 460 -3.36 -1.63 -13.75
CA GLY A 460 -2.16 -1.00 -13.19
C GLY A 460 -1.67 -1.63 -11.89
N LEU A 461 -1.13 -2.84 -11.96
CA LEU A 461 -0.15 -3.29 -10.98
C LEU A 461 1.19 -2.66 -11.35
N LYS A 462 1.57 -1.63 -10.59
CA LYS A 462 2.88 -0.98 -10.69
C LYS A 462 4.00 -2.01 -10.59
N GLY A 463 4.67 -2.25 -11.69
CA GLY A 463 5.91 -3.02 -11.77
C GLY A 463 6.27 -3.23 -13.23
N VAL A 464 7.52 -2.98 -13.59
CA VAL A 464 8.05 -3.48 -14.87
C VAL A 464 7.83 -4.99 -14.88
N GLU A 465 7.21 -5.55 -15.92
CA GLU A 465 6.97 -7.00 -16.01
C GLU A 465 8.29 -7.75 -15.80
N ASN A 466 8.42 -8.38 -14.64
CA ASN A 466 9.58 -9.17 -14.28
C ASN A 466 9.31 -10.61 -14.72
N VAL A 467 10.18 -11.17 -15.57
CA VAL A 467 10.09 -12.55 -16.08
C VAL A 467 9.93 -13.56 -14.94
N TYR A 468 10.50 -13.27 -13.77
CA TYR A 468 10.47 -14.14 -12.59
C TYR A 468 9.21 -14.02 -11.72
N MET A 469 8.29 -13.10 -12.00
CA MET A 469 7.08 -12.83 -11.20
C MET A 469 5.82 -12.69 -12.06
N GLN A 470 5.69 -13.54 -13.07
CA GLN A 470 4.53 -13.53 -13.98
C GLN A 470 3.31 -14.24 -13.37
N HIS A 471 3.53 -15.22 -12.50
CA HIS A 471 2.50 -15.92 -11.76
C HIS A 471 1.73 -14.96 -10.84
N THR A 472 0.42 -15.14 -10.79
CA THR A 472 -0.46 -14.47 -9.84
C THR A 472 -1.23 -15.53 -9.05
N PRO A 473 -1.20 -15.52 -7.71
CA PRO A 473 -1.90 -16.52 -6.89
C PRO A 473 -3.39 -16.57 -7.21
N HIS A 474 -4.00 -17.76 -7.18
CA HIS A 474 -5.42 -17.96 -7.46
C HIS A 474 -6.32 -17.12 -6.54
N LEU A 475 -5.88 -16.89 -5.30
CA LEU A 475 -6.53 -15.99 -4.35
C LEU A 475 -6.84 -14.60 -4.95
N SER A 476 -5.94 -14.05 -5.77
CA SER A 476 -6.11 -12.72 -6.37
C SER A 476 -7.32 -12.67 -7.30
N GLU A 477 -7.52 -13.71 -8.11
CA GLU A 477 -8.67 -13.83 -9.01
C GLU A 477 -9.97 -14.01 -8.21
N THR A 478 -9.94 -14.84 -7.15
CA THR A 478 -11.09 -15.05 -6.25
C THR A 478 -11.51 -13.76 -5.57
N LEU A 479 -10.55 -12.95 -5.09
CA LEU A 479 -10.83 -11.65 -4.46
C LEU A 479 -11.36 -10.63 -5.47
N GLU A 480 -10.82 -10.61 -6.68
CA GLU A 480 -11.34 -9.75 -7.74
C GLU A 480 -12.78 -10.09 -8.10
N ASN A 481 -13.08 -11.38 -8.27
CA ASN A 481 -14.44 -11.85 -8.53
C ASN A 481 -15.37 -11.54 -7.36
N LEU A 482 -14.87 -11.60 -6.12
CA LEU A 482 -15.61 -11.20 -4.92
C LEU A 482 -15.97 -9.70 -4.96
N PHE A 483 -14.99 -8.82 -5.18
CA PHE A 483 -15.23 -7.37 -5.22
C PHE A 483 -16.05 -6.91 -6.42
N LYS A 484 -16.03 -7.68 -7.52
CA LYS A 484 -16.90 -7.46 -8.68
C LYS A 484 -18.32 -8.00 -8.49
N GLY A 485 -18.62 -8.70 -7.39
CA GLY A 485 -19.91 -9.37 -7.19
C GLY A 485 -20.16 -10.51 -8.18
N LYS A 486 -19.09 -11.08 -8.75
CA LYS A 486 -19.12 -12.15 -9.76
C LYS A 486 -18.76 -13.52 -9.17
N LEU A 487 -18.44 -13.59 -7.89
CA LEU A 487 -18.08 -14.84 -7.22
C LEU A 487 -19.34 -15.73 -7.07
N LYS A 488 -19.42 -16.75 -7.94
CA LYS A 488 -20.56 -17.66 -8.04
C LYS A 488 -20.83 -18.41 -6.74
N GLU A 489 -22.10 -18.56 -6.38
CA GLU A 489 -22.53 -19.37 -5.22
C GLU A 489 -22.37 -20.88 -5.46
N SER A 490 -22.30 -21.31 -6.73
CA SER A 490 -22.03 -22.70 -7.08
C SER A 490 -20.62 -23.15 -6.69
N SER A 491 -19.65 -22.24 -6.73
CA SER A 491 -18.25 -22.47 -6.32
C SER A 491 -18.03 -22.09 -4.86
N HIS A 492 -18.54 -20.93 -4.44
CA HIS A 492 -18.35 -20.40 -3.09
C HIS A 492 -19.71 -20.18 -2.41
N ALA A 493 -20.22 -21.22 -1.74
CA ALA A 493 -21.55 -21.19 -1.14
C ALA A 493 -21.56 -20.38 0.16
N PHE A 494 -22.69 -19.72 0.43
CA PHE A 494 -22.97 -19.16 1.75
C PHE A 494 -23.48 -20.27 2.69
N LEU A 495 -23.11 -20.22 3.97
CA LEU A 495 -23.66 -21.13 4.97
C LEU A 495 -25.12 -20.78 5.32
N GLU A 496 -25.41 -19.50 5.46
CA GLU A 496 -26.76 -18.97 5.66
C GLU A 496 -27.20 -18.15 4.44
N SER A 497 -28.47 -18.25 4.04
CA SER A 497 -29.01 -17.43 2.94
C SER A 497 -29.01 -15.96 3.36
N ALA A 498 -28.03 -15.19 2.88
CA ALA A 498 -27.83 -13.79 3.24
C ALA A 498 -28.85 -12.84 2.56
N GLY A 499 -30.07 -13.31 2.28
CA GLY A 499 -31.10 -12.57 1.55
C GLY A 499 -30.79 -12.44 0.04
N PRO A 500 -31.78 -12.01 -0.76
CA PRO A 500 -31.72 -12.05 -2.23
C PRO A 500 -30.66 -11.12 -2.85
N ASN A 501 -30.07 -10.18 -2.09
CA ASN A 501 -29.13 -9.17 -2.59
C ASN A 501 -27.72 -9.25 -1.98
N ALA A 502 -27.42 -10.20 -1.09
CA ALA A 502 -26.10 -10.26 -0.46
C ALA A 502 -24.95 -10.63 -1.41
N SER A 503 -25.22 -11.36 -2.49
CA SER A 503 -24.22 -11.67 -3.52
C SER A 503 -23.82 -10.45 -4.37
N LEU A 504 -24.68 -9.42 -4.40
CA LEU A 504 -24.46 -8.16 -5.14
C LEU A 504 -23.79 -7.07 -4.28
N GLN A 505 -23.81 -7.21 -2.95
CA GLN A 505 -23.16 -6.25 -2.05
C GLN A 505 -21.66 -6.47 -2.00
N ARG A 506 -20.89 -5.38 -2.17
CA ARG A 506 -19.43 -5.42 -2.00
C ARG A 506 -19.10 -5.47 -0.51
N PRO A 507 -18.40 -6.51 -0.02
CA PRO A 507 -18.02 -6.58 1.38
C PRO A 507 -16.94 -5.52 1.67
N GLN A 508 -17.09 -4.81 2.79
CA GLN A 508 -16.09 -3.85 3.26
C GLN A 508 -14.97 -4.51 4.05
N ASP A 509 -15.31 -5.47 4.91
CA ASP A 509 -14.36 -6.22 5.74
C ASP A 509 -14.41 -7.69 5.32
N VAL A 510 -13.26 -8.24 4.90
CA VAL A 510 -13.16 -9.65 4.51
C VAL A 510 -12.03 -10.32 5.29
N ILE A 511 -12.35 -11.41 5.98
CA ILE A 511 -11.40 -12.32 6.60
C ILE A 511 -11.28 -13.53 5.68
N ILE A 512 -10.07 -13.86 5.26
CA ILE A 512 -9.76 -15.00 4.39
C ILE A 512 -9.01 -16.01 5.23
N PHE A 513 -9.49 -17.24 5.27
CA PHE A 513 -8.82 -18.33 5.97
C PHE A 513 -8.50 -19.48 5.02
N ILE A 514 -7.22 -19.81 4.86
CA ILE A 514 -6.79 -20.92 3.99
C ILE A 514 -6.42 -22.14 4.85
N ILE A 515 -7.19 -23.21 4.69
CA ILE A 515 -6.95 -24.53 5.30
C ILE A 515 -5.74 -25.16 4.61
N GLY A 516 -4.79 -25.66 5.39
CA GLY A 516 -3.52 -26.15 4.86
C GLY A 516 -2.50 -25.03 4.62
N GLY A 517 -2.76 -23.84 5.17
CA GLY A 517 -1.78 -22.77 5.29
C GLY A 517 -1.77 -21.75 4.14
N THR A 518 -1.15 -20.61 4.41
CA THR A 518 -0.98 -19.47 3.50
C THR A 518 0.48 -19.35 3.06
N THR A 519 0.74 -18.51 2.07
CA THR A 519 2.09 -18.18 1.61
C THR A 519 2.35 -16.68 1.73
N TYR A 520 3.63 -16.29 1.75
CA TYR A 520 3.97 -14.86 1.72
C TYR A 520 3.66 -14.20 0.36
N GLU A 521 3.55 -14.97 -0.73
CA GLU A 521 3.11 -14.47 -2.04
C GLU A 521 1.65 -13.99 -1.97
N GLU A 522 0.76 -14.80 -1.37
CA GLU A 522 -0.63 -14.44 -1.13
C GLU A 522 -0.75 -13.27 -0.14
N ALA A 523 0.07 -13.27 0.92
CA ALA A 523 0.11 -12.17 1.87
C ALA A 523 0.51 -10.85 1.19
N ARG A 524 1.46 -10.89 0.25
CA ARG A 524 1.83 -9.74 -0.58
C ARG A 524 0.65 -9.28 -1.45
N ALA A 525 -0.04 -10.20 -2.13
CA ALA A 525 -1.20 -9.85 -2.95
C ALA A 525 -2.27 -9.12 -2.12
N VAL A 526 -2.58 -9.65 -0.93
CA VAL A 526 -3.54 -9.03 0.01
C VAL A 526 -3.04 -7.68 0.52
N ALA A 527 -1.75 -7.55 0.86
CA ALA A 527 -1.17 -6.30 1.31
C ALA A 527 -1.21 -5.21 0.23
N LEU A 528 -0.95 -5.56 -1.04
CA LEU A 528 -1.04 -4.64 -2.17
C LEU A 528 -2.48 -4.17 -2.40
N ILE A 529 -3.46 -5.08 -2.37
CA ILE A 529 -4.88 -4.71 -2.51
C ILE A 529 -5.32 -3.78 -1.38
N ASN A 530 -4.85 -4.00 -0.14
CA ASN A 530 -5.12 -3.11 0.99
C ASN A 530 -4.46 -1.72 0.86
N GLN A 531 -3.40 -1.58 0.06
CA GLN A 531 -2.71 -0.31 -0.17
C GLN A 531 -3.31 0.50 -1.33
N GLU A 532 -4.07 -0.13 -2.24
CA GLU A 532 -4.71 0.57 -3.35
C GLU A 532 -5.89 1.45 -2.87
N PRO A 533 -5.84 2.78 -3.04
CA PRO A 533 -6.99 3.62 -2.79
C PRO A 533 -8.02 3.37 -3.89
N THR A 534 -9.04 2.55 -3.61
CA THR A 534 -10.11 2.28 -4.57
C THR A 534 -10.79 3.59 -4.97
N SER A 535 -10.59 3.99 -6.22
CA SER A 535 -11.23 5.14 -6.86
C SER A 535 -12.75 4.96 -6.88
N GLY A 536 -13.47 5.81 -6.14
CA GLY A 536 -14.88 6.09 -6.44
C GLY A 536 -15.96 5.74 -5.40
N SER A 537 -15.65 5.26 -4.19
CA SER A 537 -16.66 5.15 -3.13
C SER A 537 -16.08 5.31 -1.74
N THR A 538 -16.85 5.93 -0.84
CA THR A 538 -16.58 6.06 0.59
C THR A 538 -16.34 4.69 1.24
N GLY A 539 -15.06 4.28 1.34
CA GLY A 539 -14.59 3.12 2.08
C GLY A 539 -13.97 2.04 1.19
N GLY A 540 -12.64 2.00 1.11
CA GLY A 540 -11.90 0.87 0.51
C GLY A 540 -12.07 -0.41 1.32
N ALA A 541 -12.04 -1.57 0.65
CA ALA A 541 -12.17 -2.86 1.31
C ALA A 541 -10.92 -3.19 2.15
N ARG A 542 -11.13 -3.76 3.33
CA ARG A 542 -10.08 -4.19 4.26
C ARG A 542 -10.03 -5.70 4.30
N LEU A 543 -8.93 -6.25 3.81
CA LEU A 543 -8.66 -7.68 3.77
C LEU A 543 -7.75 -8.12 4.91
N LEU A 544 -8.07 -9.25 5.51
CA LEU A 544 -7.21 -9.94 6.46
C LEU A 544 -7.01 -11.38 5.98
N LEU A 545 -5.76 -11.78 5.76
CA LEU A 545 -5.41 -13.14 5.41
C LEU A 545 -4.98 -13.91 6.65
N GLY A 546 -5.38 -15.17 6.75
CA GLY A 546 -4.74 -16.11 7.66
C GLY A 546 -4.91 -17.55 7.20
N GLY A 547 -4.24 -18.43 7.92
CA GLY A 547 -4.26 -19.86 7.63
C GLY A 547 -3.71 -20.68 8.78
N THR A 548 -3.78 -21.99 8.59
CA THR A 548 -3.27 -23.00 9.52
C THR A 548 -1.83 -22.71 9.95
N CYS A 549 -0.95 -22.49 8.98
CA CYS A 549 0.45 -22.07 9.13
C CYS A 549 0.84 -21.21 7.92
N VAL A 550 2.06 -20.66 7.90
CA VAL A 550 2.64 -20.03 6.71
C VAL A 550 3.66 -20.98 6.10
N HIS A 551 3.48 -21.33 4.84
CA HIS A 551 4.31 -22.29 4.12
C HIS A 551 5.36 -21.61 3.24
N ASN A 552 6.56 -22.20 3.26
CA ASN A 552 7.49 -22.27 2.14
C ASN A 552 7.37 -23.62 1.41
N SER A 553 8.05 -23.77 0.27
CA SER A 553 7.98 -24.99 -0.54
C SER A 553 8.35 -26.26 0.24
N SER A 554 9.37 -26.17 1.11
CA SER A 554 9.83 -27.30 1.92
C SER A 554 8.79 -27.75 2.95
N SER A 555 8.23 -26.81 3.71
CA SER A 555 7.22 -27.08 4.72
C SER A 555 5.90 -27.59 4.11
N PHE A 556 5.57 -27.14 2.90
CA PHE A 556 4.39 -27.63 2.18
C PHE A 556 4.59 -29.08 1.72
N LEU A 557 5.75 -29.41 1.15
CA LEU A 557 6.12 -30.78 0.78
C LEU A 557 6.16 -31.71 2.00
N GLU A 558 6.75 -31.26 3.12
CA GLU A 558 6.80 -32.02 4.37
C GLU A 558 5.41 -32.29 4.93
N MET A 559 4.51 -31.31 4.92
CA MET A 559 3.10 -31.52 5.29
C MET A 559 2.44 -32.57 4.39
N MET A 560 2.66 -32.50 3.08
CA MET A 560 2.09 -33.48 2.14
C MET A 560 2.69 -34.87 2.31
N ASP A 561 3.96 -34.98 2.70
CA ASP A 561 4.63 -36.25 3.00
C ASP A 561 4.10 -36.88 4.32
N PHE A 562 3.87 -36.07 5.36
CA PHE A 562 3.24 -36.55 6.60
C PHE A 562 1.77 -36.92 6.41
N ALA A 563 1.02 -36.07 5.71
CA ALA A 563 -0.35 -36.35 5.31
C ALA A 563 -0.41 -37.61 4.44
N ALA A 564 0.57 -37.75 3.53
CA ALA A 564 0.76 -38.94 2.74
C ALA A 564 0.82 -40.11 3.70
N ALA A 565 1.78 -40.28 4.61
CA ALA A 565 1.88 -41.48 5.45
C ALA A 565 0.57 -42.05 6.06
N SER A 566 -0.40 -41.20 6.38
CA SER A 566 -1.71 -41.58 6.93
C SER A 566 -2.80 -42.03 5.94
N PHE A 567 -2.65 -41.77 4.64
CA PHE A 567 -3.66 -42.11 3.63
C PHE A 567 -3.55 -43.56 3.11
N PRO A 568 -4.61 -44.12 2.50
CA PRO A 568 -4.56 -45.43 1.88
C PRO A 568 -3.53 -45.52 0.73
N ALA A 569 -2.96 -46.71 0.52
CA ALA A 569 -1.95 -46.95 -0.53
C ALA A 569 -2.37 -46.50 -1.94
N ALA A 570 -3.68 -46.55 -2.23
CA ALA A 570 -4.28 -46.08 -3.48
C ALA A 570 -4.00 -44.58 -3.79
N VAL A 571 -3.60 -43.78 -2.80
CA VAL A 571 -3.21 -42.37 -2.98
C VAL A 571 -1.75 -42.22 -3.45
N TYR A 572 -0.88 -43.23 -3.28
CA TYR A 572 0.51 -43.21 -3.81
C TYR A 572 0.71 -44.00 -5.09
N GLU A 573 -0.25 -44.84 -5.43
CA GLU A 573 -0.19 -45.60 -6.66
C GLU A 573 -0.47 -44.66 -7.84
N PRO A 574 0.17 -44.89 -9.00
CA PRO A 574 -0.19 -44.19 -10.21
C PRO A 574 -1.70 -44.37 -10.45
N PRO A 575 -2.42 -43.33 -10.89
CA PRO A 575 -3.85 -43.43 -11.16
C PRO A 575 -4.11 -44.64 -12.08
N LEU A 576 -5.02 -45.54 -11.69
CA LEU A 576 -5.48 -46.61 -12.56
C LEU A 576 -5.98 -45.98 -13.86
N GLU A 577 -5.44 -46.39 -15.00
CA GLU A 577 -5.80 -45.88 -16.33
C GLU A 577 -7.32 -45.80 -16.47
N SER A 578 -7.87 -44.58 -16.45
CA SER A 578 -9.24 -44.36 -16.86
C SER A 578 -9.27 -44.53 -18.38
N ALA A 579 -9.90 -45.64 -18.80
CA ALA A 579 -10.04 -46.05 -20.18
C ALA A 579 -10.32 -44.86 -21.11
N SER A 580 -9.39 -44.65 -22.05
CA SER A 580 -9.51 -43.73 -23.17
C SER A 580 -10.79 -44.04 -23.96
N ASN A 581 -11.82 -43.22 -23.80
CA ASN A 581 -12.94 -43.15 -24.74
C ASN A 581 -13.29 -41.68 -24.97
N ALA A 582 -12.58 -41.04 -25.90
CA ALA A 582 -13.04 -39.83 -26.55
C ALA A 582 -12.97 -40.06 -28.07
N PRO A 583 -14.02 -39.70 -28.83
CA PRO A 583 -14.08 -39.96 -30.26
C PRO A 583 -13.13 -39.03 -31.01
N ALA A 584 -12.38 -39.59 -31.97
CA ALA A 584 -11.59 -38.83 -32.91
C ALA A 584 -12.53 -37.99 -33.80
N LEU A 585 -12.47 -36.66 -33.65
CA LEU A 585 -13.04 -35.71 -34.60
C LEU A 585 -12.18 -35.70 -35.87
N ASN A 586 -12.71 -36.37 -36.90
CA ASN A 586 -12.12 -36.42 -38.23
C ASN A 586 -12.38 -35.08 -38.93
N VAL A 587 -11.44 -34.13 -38.83
CA VAL A 587 -11.49 -32.87 -39.59
C VAL A 587 -10.83 -33.11 -40.95
N ASN A 588 -11.66 -33.37 -41.95
CA ASN A 588 -11.28 -33.42 -43.35
C ASN A 588 -11.01 -31.97 -43.81
N LEU A 589 -9.74 -31.57 -43.94
CA LEU A 589 -9.38 -30.30 -44.59
C LEU A 589 -9.69 -30.43 -46.08
N GLY A 590 -10.74 -29.72 -46.51
CA GLY A 590 -11.18 -29.64 -47.89
C GLY A 590 -10.09 -29.12 -48.83
N GLY A 591 -9.95 -29.81 -49.96
CA GLY A 591 -9.08 -29.42 -51.06
C GLY A 591 -9.49 -28.10 -51.69
N THR A 592 -8.48 -27.44 -52.24
CA THR A 592 -8.59 -26.28 -53.13
C THR A 592 -9.45 -26.60 -54.35
N MET A 593 -10.55 -25.86 -54.54
CA MET A 593 -11.14 -25.69 -55.86
C MET A 593 -10.81 -24.28 -56.35
N GLU A 594 -10.08 -24.20 -57.46
CA GLU A 594 -9.99 -23.01 -58.29
C GLU A 594 -11.41 -22.69 -58.80
N ASP A 595 -12.05 -21.67 -58.24
CA ASP A 595 -13.31 -21.17 -58.77
C ASP A 595 -13.07 -20.25 -59.97
N VAL A 596 -13.59 -20.68 -61.11
CA VAL A 596 -13.74 -19.88 -62.33
C VAL A 596 -14.60 -18.67 -62.00
N LYS A 597 -13.95 -17.51 -61.88
CA LYS A 597 -14.57 -16.22 -61.55
C LYS A 597 -15.49 -15.73 -62.67
N VAL A 598 -16.79 -15.97 -62.55
CA VAL A 598 -17.79 -15.43 -63.48
C VAL A 598 -17.93 -13.92 -63.24
N ARG A 599 -17.68 -13.10 -64.28
CA ARG A 599 -17.81 -11.64 -64.21
C ARG A 599 -19.29 -11.24 -64.13
N THR A 600 -19.74 -10.73 -62.98
CA THR A 600 -21.09 -10.18 -62.77
C THR A 600 -21.07 -8.65 -62.82
N ARG A 601 -22.10 -8.02 -63.43
CA ARG A 601 -22.24 -6.55 -63.46
C ARG A 601 -22.40 -5.94 -62.06
N THR A 602 -22.96 -6.69 -61.13
CA THR A 602 -23.09 -6.32 -59.71
C THR A 602 -21.76 -6.30 -58.99
N GLY A 603 -20.84 -7.24 -59.29
CA GLY A 603 -19.49 -7.24 -58.74
C GLY A 603 -18.68 -5.99 -59.13
N ALA A 604 -18.84 -5.51 -60.37
CA ALA A 604 -18.17 -4.28 -60.84
C ALA A 604 -18.65 -3.02 -60.07
N PHE A 605 -19.94 -2.92 -59.77
CA PHE A 605 -20.49 -1.83 -58.96
C PHE A 605 -19.99 -1.89 -57.51
N LEU A 606 -19.99 -3.07 -56.90
CA LEU A 606 -19.46 -3.26 -55.54
C LEU A 606 -17.97 -2.91 -55.44
N THR A 607 -17.17 -3.20 -56.46
CA THR A 607 -15.75 -2.82 -56.46
C THR A 607 -15.53 -1.31 -56.53
N LEU A 608 -16.38 -0.57 -57.27
CA LEU A 608 -16.29 0.90 -57.33
C LEU A 608 -16.69 1.55 -56.00
N VAL A 609 -17.74 1.06 -55.36
CA VAL A 609 -18.17 1.53 -54.03
C VAL A 609 -17.12 1.21 -52.98
N SER A 610 -16.53 0.02 -53.01
CA SER A 610 -15.46 -0.39 -52.08
C SER A 610 -14.22 0.49 -52.23
N LEU A 611 -13.84 0.84 -53.46
CA LEU A 611 -12.70 1.71 -53.73
C LEU A 611 -12.93 3.14 -53.25
N ALA A 612 -14.15 3.67 -53.38
CA ALA A 612 -14.53 4.98 -52.84
C ALA A 612 -14.47 5.03 -51.29
N ILE A 613 -14.93 3.97 -50.62
CA ILE A 613 -14.88 3.84 -49.15
C ILE A 613 -13.43 3.75 -48.67
N ILE A 614 -12.62 2.90 -49.30
CA ILE A 614 -11.19 2.77 -48.98
C ILE A 614 -10.50 4.13 -49.12
N PHE A 615 -10.76 4.86 -50.21
CA PHE A 615 -10.18 6.18 -50.42
C PHE A 615 -10.59 7.19 -49.34
N SER A 616 -11.87 7.25 -48.98
CA SER A 616 -12.37 8.17 -47.95
C SER A 616 -11.77 7.88 -46.57
N PHE A 617 -11.70 6.61 -46.15
CA PHE A 617 -11.14 6.24 -44.85
C PHE A 617 -9.63 6.39 -44.80
N THR A 618 -8.92 6.15 -45.91
CA THR A 618 -7.48 6.40 -45.99
C THR A 618 -7.17 7.91 -45.88
N ILE A 619 -8.02 8.77 -46.45
CA ILE A 619 -7.89 10.23 -46.26
C ILE A 619 -8.13 10.63 -44.82
N MET A 620 -9.16 10.07 -44.18
CA MET A 620 -9.46 10.34 -42.77
C MET A 620 -8.28 9.93 -41.86
N GLU A 621 -7.72 8.75 -42.10
CA GLU A 621 -6.55 8.24 -41.38
C GLU A 621 -5.30 9.11 -41.64
N PHE A 622 -5.15 9.63 -42.86
CA PHE A 622 -4.05 10.54 -43.20
C PHE A 622 -4.19 11.90 -42.48
N LEU A 623 -5.41 12.41 -42.33
CA LEU A 623 -5.67 13.62 -41.56
C LEU A 623 -5.39 13.40 -40.07
N ASP A 624 -5.77 12.22 -39.53
CA ASP A 624 -5.52 11.86 -38.14
C ASP A 624 -4.02 11.69 -37.85
N TYR A 625 -3.28 11.03 -38.75
CA TYR A 625 -1.80 10.93 -38.69
C TYR A 625 -1.09 12.30 -38.67
N ARG A 626 -1.68 13.33 -39.27
CA ARG A 626 -1.13 14.70 -39.28
C ARG A 626 -1.55 15.53 -38.08
N ARG A 627 -2.49 15.06 -37.27
CA ARG A 627 -2.93 15.74 -36.04
C ARG A 627 -1.92 15.47 -34.92
N VAL A 628 -1.66 16.51 -34.13
CA VAL A 628 -0.89 16.39 -32.88
C VAL A 628 -1.89 16.26 -31.75
N GLU A 629 -1.74 15.22 -30.95
CA GLU A 629 -2.58 14.95 -29.78
C GLU A 629 -1.77 15.20 -28.51
N ILE A 630 -2.40 15.78 -27.49
CA ILE A 630 -1.77 16.01 -26.19
C ILE A 630 -2.25 14.90 -25.25
N ASP A 631 -1.37 13.95 -24.96
CA ASP A 631 -1.63 12.91 -23.97
C ASP A 631 -1.31 13.44 -22.57
N THR A 632 -2.26 13.31 -21.65
CA THR A 632 -2.12 13.82 -20.27
C THR A 632 -1.98 12.64 -19.33
N SER A 633 -0.78 12.48 -18.78
CA SER A 633 -0.48 11.42 -17.83
C SER A 633 -0.27 11.99 -16.43
N VAL A 634 -0.61 11.19 -15.42
CA VAL A 634 -0.49 11.55 -14.01
C VAL A 634 0.58 10.65 -13.39
N VAL A 635 1.72 11.25 -13.05
CA VAL A 635 2.91 10.56 -12.52
C VAL A 635 3.14 10.99 -11.08
N VAL A 636 3.82 10.17 -10.28
CA VAL A 636 4.24 10.59 -8.93
C VAL A 636 5.43 11.52 -9.05
N ASP A 637 5.32 12.70 -8.45
CA ASP A 637 6.42 13.67 -8.42
C ASP A 637 7.53 13.15 -7.49
N ARG A 638 8.71 12.88 -8.07
CA ARG A 638 9.90 12.39 -7.35
C ARG A 638 10.82 13.52 -6.87
N SER A 639 10.51 14.78 -7.21
CA SER A 639 11.33 15.97 -6.93
C SER A 639 11.19 16.50 -5.48
N ARG A 640 11.34 15.60 -4.49
CA ARG A 640 11.27 16.00 -3.07
C ARG A 640 12.49 16.85 -2.69
N GLY A 641 12.24 18.09 -2.22
CA GLY A 641 13.27 19.00 -1.69
C GLY A 641 13.65 20.18 -2.59
N GLU A 642 13.04 20.33 -3.77
CA GLU A 642 13.23 21.54 -4.60
C GLU A 642 12.53 22.76 -3.98
N LYS A 643 13.00 23.96 -4.35
CA LYS A 643 12.37 25.23 -3.97
C LYS A 643 11.44 25.69 -5.09
N LEU A 644 10.43 26.46 -4.74
CA LEU A 644 9.42 26.98 -5.65
C LEU A 644 9.29 28.49 -5.41
N THR A 645 9.07 29.25 -6.48
CA THR A 645 8.96 30.71 -6.39
C THR A 645 7.49 31.11 -6.47
N MET A 646 6.98 31.73 -5.41
CA MET A 646 5.63 32.27 -5.32
C MET A 646 5.65 33.75 -5.69
N HIS A 647 4.92 34.13 -6.73
CA HIS A 647 4.68 35.52 -7.11
C HIS A 647 3.36 35.99 -6.52
N LEU A 648 3.39 37.06 -5.73
CA LEU A 648 2.21 37.58 -5.06
C LEU A 648 2.11 39.10 -5.20
N ASN A 649 0.88 39.59 -5.35
CA ASN A 649 0.56 41.00 -5.25
C ASN A 649 -0.81 41.17 -4.58
N VAL A 650 -0.79 41.65 -3.33
CA VAL A 650 -1.97 41.76 -2.47
C VAL A 650 -2.09 43.19 -1.94
N THR A 651 -3.28 43.75 -2.08
CA THR A 651 -3.59 45.12 -1.65
C THR A 651 -4.54 45.11 -0.46
N PHE A 652 -4.16 45.79 0.63
CA PHE A 652 -4.93 46.01 1.84
C PHE A 652 -5.33 47.50 1.93
N PRO A 653 -6.57 47.90 1.58
CA PRO A 653 -6.97 49.30 1.51
C PRO A 653 -7.08 50.02 2.86
N ARG A 654 -7.17 49.31 3.99
CA ARG A 654 -7.39 49.89 5.33
C ARG A 654 -6.38 49.43 6.38
N VAL A 655 -5.26 48.86 5.92
CA VAL A 655 -4.18 48.42 6.80
C VAL A 655 -2.88 49.15 6.42
N PRO A 656 -2.31 49.94 7.33
CA PRO A 656 -1.02 50.61 7.12
C PRO A 656 0.14 49.63 6.90
N CYS A 657 1.09 49.99 6.03
CA CYS A 657 2.21 49.11 5.67
C CYS A 657 3.14 48.72 6.82
N TYR A 658 3.27 49.55 7.86
CA TYR A 658 4.11 49.27 9.02
C TYR A 658 3.52 48.19 9.94
N LEU A 659 2.22 47.88 9.81
CA LEU A 659 1.52 46.86 10.61
C LEU A 659 1.45 45.50 9.92
N LEU A 660 1.74 45.43 8.61
CA LEU A 660 1.71 44.20 7.86
C LEU A 660 3.08 43.53 7.89
N SER A 661 3.12 42.27 8.30
CA SER A 661 4.28 41.39 8.20
C SER A 661 3.93 40.19 7.34
N LEU A 662 4.91 39.68 6.59
CA LEU A 662 4.75 38.49 5.76
C LEU A 662 5.71 37.44 6.32
N ASP A 663 5.17 36.40 6.94
CA ASP A 663 5.95 35.31 7.49
C ASP A 663 5.74 34.01 6.69
N VAL A 664 6.76 33.15 6.70
CA VAL A 664 6.67 31.81 6.15
C VAL A 664 7.09 30.84 7.24
N ILE A 665 6.21 29.89 7.55
CA ILE A 665 6.39 28.89 8.60
C ILE A 665 6.46 27.53 7.94
N ASP A 666 7.55 26.80 8.16
CA ASP A 666 7.63 25.42 7.67
C ASP A 666 6.79 24.47 8.54
N ILE A 667 6.46 23.27 8.04
CA ILE A 667 5.73 22.24 8.79
C ILE A 667 6.44 21.78 10.08
N SER A 668 7.72 22.09 10.23
CA SER A 668 8.52 21.88 11.44
C SER A 668 8.26 22.94 12.53
N GLY A 669 7.50 24.00 12.23
CA GLY A 669 7.32 25.16 13.10
C GLY A 669 8.51 26.13 13.09
N GLU A 670 9.47 25.93 12.18
CA GLU A 670 10.61 26.83 12.01
C GLU A 670 10.21 28.09 11.23
N HIS A 671 10.40 29.25 11.84
CA HIS A 671 10.20 30.54 11.19
C HIS A 671 11.43 30.89 10.35
N GLN A 672 11.30 30.93 9.04
CA GLN A 672 12.37 31.49 8.20
C GLN A 672 12.33 33.02 8.29
N ARG A 673 13.13 33.57 9.21
CA ARG A 673 13.39 35.02 9.31
C ARG A 673 14.50 35.40 8.33
N ASP A 674 14.15 35.72 7.08
CA ASP A 674 14.97 36.53 6.14
C ASP A 674 14.35 36.68 4.73
N ILE A 675 13.01 36.64 4.60
CA ILE A 675 12.36 36.73 3.26
C ILE A 675 12.13 38.19 2.83
N THR A 676 12.87 39.12 3.41
CA THR A 676 12.72 40.57 3.24
C THR A 676 13.39 41.13 1.98
N HIS A 677 14.24 40.37 1.30
CA HIS A 677 15.05 40.91 0.19
C HIS A 677 14.32 41.07 -1.16
N ASN A 678 13.09 40.56 -1.32
CA ASN A 678 12.38 40.53 -2.61
C ASN A 678 10.89 40.91 -2.54
N VAL A 679 10.45 41.54 -1.44
CA VAL A 679 9.06 41.96 -1.24
C VAL A 679 9.01 43.46 -1.00
N ILE A 680 8.27 44.16 -1.86
CA ILE A 680 8.13 45.62 -1.84
C ILE A 680 6.78 45.96 -1.21
N LYS A 681 6.81 46.84 -0.21
CA LYS A 681 5.62 47.45 0.37
C LYS A 681 5.45 48.87 -0.17
N THR A 682 4.29 49.15 -0.76
CA THR A 682 3.94 50.47 -1.28
C THR A 682 2.78 51.05 -0.46
N ARG A 683 2.98 52.24 0.10
CA ARG A 683 1.93 52.92 0.87
C ARG A 683 0.85 53.46 -0.06
N LEU A 684 -0.40 53.27 0.33
CA LEU A 684 -1.57 53.72 -0.40
C LEU A 684 -2.34 54.77 0.41
N THR A 685 -2.82 55.80 -0.26
CA THR A 685 -3.77 56.74 0.35
C THR A 685 -5.11 56.06 0.63
N ALA A 686 -5.98 56.69 1.43
CA ALA A 686 -7.35 56.21 1.65
C ALA A 686 -8.19 56.05 0.36
N ALA A 687 -7.77 56.66 -0.75
CA ALA A 687 -8.38 56.53 -2.08
C ALA A 687 -7.78 55.38 -2.93
N GLY A 688 -6.80 54.64 -2.39
CA GLY A 688 -6.13 53.52 -3.07
C GLY A 688 -5.04 53.93 -4.07
N THR A 689 -4.61 55.20 -4.08
CA THR A 689 -3.51 55.67 -4.94
C THR A 689 -2.16 55.52 -4.23
N ALA A 690 -1.14 55.10 -4.96
CA ALA A 690 0.22 54.97 -4.42
C ALA A 690 0.80 56.34 -4.05
N VAL A 691 1.35 56.45 -2.83
CA VAL A 691 2.04 57.66 -2.39
C VAL A 691 3.41 57.74 -3.09
N PRO A 692 3.73 58.83 -3.81
CA PRO A 692 5.02 58.96 -4.50
C PRO A 692 6.20 58.88 -3.52
N GLY A 693 7.23 58.07 -3.84
CA GLY A 693 8.42 57.89 -2.99
C GLY A 693 8.24 56.96 -1.77
N SER A 694 7.12 56.22 -1.68
CA SER A 694 6.81 55.36 -0.54
C SER A 694 7.20 53.88 -0.67
N GLN A 695 7.98 53.53 -1.70
CA GLN A 695 8.44 52.15 -1.91
C GLN A 695 9.55 51.82 -0.91
N VAL A 696 9.25 50.98 0.06
CA VAL A 696 10.25 50.43 0.99
C VAL A 696 10.78 49.14 0.35
N ALA A 697 11.87 49.25 -0.41
CA ALA A 697 12.52 48.11 -1.07
C ALA A 697 13.70 47.53 -0.25
N GLU A 698 14.22 48.28 0.71
CA GLU A 698 15.20 47.84 1.70
C GLU A 698 14.82 48.48 3.04
N LEU A 699 14.64 47.69 4.09
CA LEU A 699 14.71 48.22 5.46
C LEU A 699 16.19 48.44 5.82
N ARG A 700 16.86 49.40 5.15
CA ARG A 700 17.76 50.29 5.88
C ARG A 700 16.91 51.51 6.13
N ASN A 701 16.38 51.59 7.34
CA ASN A 701 15.59 52.74 7.72
C ASN A 701 16.48 53.99 7.50
N ASP A 702 15.92 55.13 7.11
CA ASP A 702 16.63 56.41 7.26
C ASP A 702 17.05 56.65 8.74
N ILE A 703 16.47 55.88 9.67
CA ILE A 703 16.84 55.72 11.09
C ILE A 703 18.18 54.95 11.28
N ASP A 704 18.56 54.01 10.42
CA ASP A 704 19.88 53.36 10.48
C ASP A 704 21.01 54.32 10.08
N LYS A 705 20.74 55.25 9.16
CA LYS A 705 21.67 56.35 8.85
C LYS A 705 21.79 57.36 10.01
N LEU A 706 20.73 57.55 10.80
CA LEU A 706 20.76 58.34 12.04
C LEU A 706 21.42 57.57 13.20
N ASN A 707 21.29 56.25 13.25
CA ASN A 707 21.90 55.38 14.25
C ASN A 707 23.39 55.12 13.99
N GLU A 708 23.85 55.12 12.73
CA GLU A 708 25.27 55.11 12.39
C GLU A 708 25.96 56.41 12.86
N GLN A 709 25.26 57.56 12.86
CA GLN A 709 25.76 58.80 13.49
C GLN A 709 25.78 58.76 15.02
N ARG A 710 24.98 57.89 15.65
CA ARG A 710 25.00 57.58 17.08
C ARG A 710 25.94 56.40 17.39
N THR A 711 27.22 56.47 16.99
CA THR A 711 28.22 55.49 17.45
C THR A 711 29.24 56.11 18.40
N SER A 712 29.13 55.73 19.69
CA SER A 712 30.28 55.26 20.49
C SER A 712 29.91 54.75 21.88
N ASN A 713 28.76 55.10 22.49
CA ASN A 713 28.50 54.74 23.91
C ASN A 713 27.01 54.65 24.33
N TYR A 714 26.04 54.65 23.41
CA TYR A 714 24.62 54.55 23.77
C TYR A 714 24.10 53.12 23.58
N CYS A 715 23.61 52.54 24.67
CA CYS A 715 22.97 51.21 24.71
C CYS A 715 21.61 51.36 25.37
N GLY A 716 20.54 51.38 24.56
CA GLY A 716 19.17 51.52 25.05
C GLY A 716 18.71 50.27 25.80
N SER A 717 17.94 50.46 26.87
CA SER A 717 17.40 49.33 27.64
C SER A 717 16.25 48.65 26.88
N CYS A 718 16.20 47.31 26.90
CA CYS A 718 15.10 46.52 26.33
C CYS A 718 13.90 46.37 27.30
N TYR A 719 13.86 47.14 28.40
CA TYR A 719 12.76 47.17 29.38
C TYR A 719 12.26 45.79 29.86
N GLY A 720 13.16 44.82 29.98
CA GLY A 720 12.85 43.46 30.44
C GLY A 720 12.48 42.46 29.33
N GLY A 721 12.46 42.86 28.06
CA GLY A 721 12.39 41.98 26.88
C GLY A 721 13.68 41.17 26.66
N ASP A 722 13.63 40.16 25.80
CA ASP A 722 14.84 39.39 25.44
C ASP A 722 15.69 40.19 24.44
N PRO A 723 16.93 40.58 24.80
CA PRO A 723 17.75 41.44 23.95
C PRO A 723 18.28 40.68 22.72
N PRO A 724 18.48 41.37 21.58
CA PRO A 724 19.16 40.80 20.41
C PRO A 724 20.63 40.46 20.71
N GLU A 725 21.33 39.77 19.80
CA GLU A 725 22.74 39.34 20.00
C GLU A 725 23.70 40.51 20.31
N SER A 726 23.35 41.74 19.93
CA SER A 726 24.08 42.98 20.25
C SER A 726 23.86 43.49 21.69
N GLY A 727 22.97 42.87 22.47
CA GLY A 727 22.72 43.15 23.89
C GLY A 727 21.96 44.46 24.20
N CYS A 728 21.72 45.31 23.20
CA CYS A 728 21.15 46.65 23.37
C CYS A 728 19.94 46.87 22.43
N CYS A 729 18.87 47.50 22.94
CA CYS A 729 17.71 47.89 22.13
C CYS A 729 17.77 49.39 21.85
N ASN A 730 18.36 49.75 20.71
CA ASN A 730 18.65 51.16 20.38
C ASN A 730 17.52 51.86 19.60
N SER A 731 16.57 51.11 19.04
CA SER A 731 15.39 51.65 18.37
C SER A 731 14.11 51.19 19.05
N CYS A 732 13.01 51.92 18.84
CA CYS A 732 11.71 51.51 19.36
C CYS A 732 11.24 50.16 18.74
N ASP A 733 11.63 49.87 17.50
CA ASP A 733 11.37 48.59 16.82
C ASP A 733 12.10 47.44 17.53
N ALA A 734 13.36 47.65 17.94
CA ALA A 734 14.13 46.64 18.68
C ALA A 734 13.51 46.34 20.05
N VAL A 735 12.98 47.35 20.76
CA VAL A 735 12.26 47.14 22.03
C VAL A 735 10.97 46.36 21.79
N ARG A 736 10.20 46.68 20.73
CA ARG A 736 9.00 45.94 20.35
C ARG A 736 9.29 44.48 20.05
N GLU A 737 10.32 44.18 19.26
CA GLU A 737 10.73 42.82 18.94
C GLU A 737 11.14 42.03 20.18
N SER A 738 11.88 42.65 21.11
CA SER A 738 12.28 42.02 22.37
C SER A 738 11.09 41.61 23.25
N TYR A 739 10.00 42.39 23.22
CA TYR A 739 8.76 42.09 23.95
C TYR A 739 7.97 40.97 23.27
N VAL A 740 7.90 40.98 21.94
CA VAL A 740 7.23 39.94 21.15
C VAL A 740 7.90 38.58 21.35
N GLN A 741 9.25 38.53 21.42
CA GLN A 741 9.97 37.29 21.70
C GLN A 741 9.62 36.68 23.07
N LYS A 742 9.33 37.51 24.06
CA LYS A 742 8.81 37.07 25.38
C LYS A 742 7.30 36.84 25.41
N GLY A 743 6.59 37.07 24.32
CA GLY A 743 5.13 36.99 24.25
C GLY A 743 4.41 38.11 25.04
N TRP A 744 5.08 39.23 25.30
CA TRP A 744 4.51 40.39 25.99
C TRP A 744 3.83 41.35 25.02
N SER A 745 2.73 41.97 25.44
CA SER A 745 2.03 42.97 24.65
C SER A 745 2.71 44.34 24.73
N PHE A 746 2.91 44.97 23.57
CA PHE A 746 3.49 46.31 23.48
C PHE A 746 2.40 47.37 23.72
N GLY A 747 2.18 47.72 24.98
CA GLY A 747 0.98 48.45 25.42
C GLY A 747 1.11 49.97 25.60
N ASN A 748 2.31 50.52 25.82
CA ASN A 748 2.48 51.96 26.07
C ASN A 748 3.78 52.51 25.44
N PRO A 749 3.75 52.93 24.17
CA PRO A 749 4.93 53.50 23.50
C PRO A 749 5.40 54.82 24.14
N GLY A 750 4.53 55.55 24.85
CA GLY A 750 4.90 56.80 25.54
C GLY A 750 5.78 56.61 26.78
N ALA A 751 5.93 55.37 27.27
CA ALA A 751 6.80 55.03 28.39
C ALA A 751 8.22 54.61 27.97
N ILE A 752 8.47 54.52 26.66
CA ILE A 752 9.72 54.02 26.07
C ILE A 752 10.42 55.20 25.40
N GLU A 753 11.61 55.53 25.88
CA GLU A 753 12.38 56.70 25.45
C GLU A 753 12.66 56.69 23.94
N GLN A 754 13.06 55.53 23.41
CA GLN A 754 13.33 55.33 21.98
C GLN A 754 12.09 55.63 21.12
N CYS A 755 10.89 55.32 21.59
CA CYS A 755 9.64 55.52 20.85
C CYS A 755 9.16 56.98 20.86
N VAL A 756 9.42 57.69 21.96
CA VAL A 756 9.09 59.11 22.10
C VAL A 756 10.04 59.95 21.25
N GLU A 757 11.34 59.64 21.25
CA GLU A 757 12.33 60.34 20.41
C GLU A 757 12.09 60.13 18.91
N GLU A 758 11.69 58.93 18.50
CA GLU A 758 11.41 58.59 17.10
C GLU A 758 10.06 59.14 16.57
N HIS A 759 9.30 59.84 17.42
CA HIS A 759 7.94 60.35 17.12
C HIS A 759 7.02 59.24 16.61
N TRP A 760 7.17 58.04 17.19
CA TRP A 760 6.50 56.84 16.71
C TRP A 760 4.98 56.94 16.82
N ALA A 761 4.48 57.49 17.94
CA ALA A 761 3.05 57.63 18.19
C ALA A 761 2.37 58.57 17.17
N ASP A 762 3.04 59.66 16.80
CA ASP A 762 2.53 60.64 15.83
C ASP A 762 2.48 60.04 14.41
N ARG A 763 3.52 59.28 14.02
CA ARG A 763 3.54 58.55 12.73
C ARG A 763 2.43 57.50 12.61
N ILE A 764 2.11 56.81 13.71
CA ILE A 764 1.02 55.83 13.75
C ILE A 764 -0.33 56.51 13.52
N GLN A 765 -0.56 57.67 14.13
CA GLN A 765 -1.82 58.43 13.99
C GLN A 765 -1.97 59.03 12.59
N GLU A 766 -0.91 59.60 12.02
CA GLU A 766 -0.92 60.15 10.65
C GLU A 766 -1.19 59.07 9.59
N GLN A 767 -0.65 57.86 9.79
CA GLN A 767 -0.77 56.74 8.86
C GLN A 767 -1.99 55.84 9.13
N ALA A 768 -2.81 56.12 10.16
CA ALA A 768 -3.93 55.27 10.57
C ALA A 768 -5.05 55.12 9.52
N SER A 769 -5.11 56.01 8.52
CA SER A 769 -6.12 55.94 7.43
C SER A 769 -5.55 55.43 6.10
N GLU A 770 -4.27 55.07 6.07
CA GLU A 770 -3.59 54.58 4.87
C GLU A 770 -3.80 53.08 4.65
N GLY A 771 -3.65 52.66 3.39
CA GLY A 771 -3.59 51.26 2.98
C GLY A 771 -2.17 50.85 2.58
N CYS A 772 -2.01 49.57 2.25
CA CYS A 772 -0.74 49.01 1.81
C CYS A 772 -0.91 48.05 0.63
N ASN A 773 -0.01 48.14 -0.34
CA ASN A 773 0.18 47.10 -1.35
C ASN A 773 1.46 46.32 -1.04
N ILE A 774 1.37 45.00 -1.02
CA ILE A 774 2.50 44.08 -0.86
C ILE A 774 2.68 43.34 -2.19
N ALA A 775 3.80 43.54 -2.86
CA ALA A 775 4.13 42.87 -4.11
C ALA A 775 5.55 42.31 -4.05
N GLY A 776 5.74 41.06 -4.45
CA GLY A 776 7.06 40.44 -4.39
C GLY A 776 7.11 39.00 -4.86
N LEU A 777 8.33 38.46 -4.83
CA LEU A 777 8.62 37.06 -5.09
C LEU A 777 9.18 36.41 -3.82
N VAL A 778 8.60 35.28 -3.44
CA VAL A 778 8.92 34.55 -2.21
C VAL A 778 9.37 33.16 -2.60
N ARG A 779 10.61 32.82 -2.29
CA ARG A 779 11.13 31.46 -2.49
C ARG A 779 10.75 30.59 -1.31
N VAL A 780 10.00 29.54 -1.57
CA VAL A 780 9.46 28.64 -0.55
C VAL A 780 9.88 27.20 -0.80
N ASN A 781 10.01 26.41 0.27
CA ASN A 781 10.31 24.98 0.15
C ASN A 781 9.06 24.18 -0.23
N LYS A 782 9.25 23.03 -0.90
CA LYS A 782 8.17 22.11 -1.29
C LYS A 782 7.45 21.39 -0.11
N SER A 783 7.46 21.95 1.09
CA SER A 783 6.84 21.42 2.31
C SER A 783 6.31 22.47 3.27
N SER A 784 6.38 23.76 2.95
CA SER A 784 6.15 24.84 3.92
C SER A 784 4.73 25.44 3.82
N GLN A 785 4.34 26.22 4.82
CA GLN A 785 3.05 26.93 4.92
C GLN A 785 3.33 28.44 4.99
N SER A 786 2.67 29.27 4.19
CA SER A 786 2.84 30.73 4.32
C SER A 786 1.76 31.32 5.23
N GLN A 787 2.15 32.20 6.16
CA GLN A 787 1.22 32.84 7.10
C GLN A 787 1.48 34.34 7.12
N ILE A 788 0.48 35.15 6.75
CA ILE A 788 0.58 36.61 6.88
C ILE A 788 -0.01 36.98 8.25
N TYR A 789 0.85 37.45 9.16
CA TYR A 789 0.46 37.80 10.54
C TYR A 789 -0.06 39.24 10.69
N GLU A 790 -0.74 39.42 11.82
CA GLU A 790 -1.68 40.48 12.17
C GLU A 790 -1.07 41.71 12.89
N LEU A 791 -1.83 42.80 12.79
CA LEU A 791 -1.87 44.01 13.60
C LEU A 791 -1.39 43.87 15.06
N VAL A 792 -0.57 44.86 15.44
CA VAL A 792 -0.13 45.13 16.80
C VAL A 792 -1.34 45.26 17.77
N PRO A 793 -1.33 44.60 18.94
CA PRO A 793 -2.44 44.59 19.92
C PRO A 793 -2.95 45.96 20.42
N TYR A 794 -2.19 47.04 20.16
CA TYR A 794 -2.49 48.39 20.63
C TYR A 794 -3.72 49.02 19.95
N LEU A 795 -4.09 48.58 18.75
CA LEU A 795 -5.24 49.14 18.00
C LEU A 795 -6.60 48.58 18.45
N LYS A 796 -6.64 47.70 19.45
CA LYS A 796 -7.88 47.07 19.94
C LYS A 796 -8.87 48.05 20.56
N ASN A 797 -8.41 49.23 20.99
CA ASN A 797 -9.20 50.21 21.75
C ASN A 797 -9.40 51.58 21.07
N ASP A 798 -8.85 51.84 19.88
CA ASP A 798 -8.79 53.21 19.35
C ASP A 798 -9.94 53.60 18.40
N GLY A 799 -10.97 52.75 18.26
CA GLY A 799 -12.13 53.05 17.40
C GLY A 799 -11.81 53.23 15.91
N SER A 800 -10.56 52.97 15.49
CA SER A 800 -10.09 53.05 14.12
C SER A 800 -10.52 51.83 13.31
N ARG A 801 -11.06 52.11 12.11
CA ARG A 801 -11.77 51.17 11.21
C ARG A 801 -10.80 50.30 10.40
N HIS A 802 -9.87 49.62 11.05
CA HIS A 802 -8.98 48.67 10.37
C HIS A 802 -9.72 47.36 10.12
N ASP A 803 -9.74 46.92 8.87
CA ASP A 803 -10.28 45.63 8.46
C ASP A 803 -9.31 44.92 7.51
N PHE A 804 -9.35 43.59 7.51
CA PHE A 804 -8.52 42.75 6.63
C PHE A 804 -9.14 42.55 5.24
N SER A 805 -9.96 43.50 4.78
CA SER A 805 -10.38 43.51 3.37
C SER A 805 -9.14 43.54 2.51
N HIS A 806 -9.11 42.75 1.45
CA HIS A 806 -7.94 42.67 0.58
C HIS A 806 -8.33 42.33 -0.86
N THR A 807 -7.46 42.73 -1.77
CA THR A 807 -7.55 42.40 -3.19
C THR A 807 -6.27 41.70 -3.61
N ILE A 808 -6.38 40.44 -4.02
CA ILE A 808 -5.29 39.68 -4.63
C ILE A 808 -5.30 40.03 -6.11
N GLN A 809 -4.29 40.75 -6.59
CA GLN A 809 -4.19 41.14 -8.00
C GLN A 809 -3.74 39.94 -8.84
N TYR A 810 -2.68 39.26 -8.39
CA TYR A 810 -2.25 38.00 -8.95
C TYR A 810 -1.57 37.13 -7.88
N LEU A 811 -1.73 35.83 -8.03
CA LEU A 811 -0.98 34.83 -7.27
C LEU A 811 -0.69 33.63 -8.17
N TYR A 812 0.58 33.32 -8.39
CA TYR A 812 0.99 32.15 -9.15
C TYR A 812 2.34 31.62 -8.71
N PHE A 813 2.60 30.37 -9.07
CA PHE A 813 3.81 29.66 -8.71
C PHE A 813 4.60 29.33 -9.98
N THR A 814 5.90 29.56 -9.94
CA THR A 814 6.83 29.30 -11.05
C THR A 814 7.90 28.31 -10.63
N ALA A 815 8.33 27.49 -11.59
CA ALA A 815 9.50 26.63 -11.44
C ALA A 815 10.77 27.45 -11.75
N ASP A 816 11.92 27.06 -11.20
CA ASP A 816 13.21 27.73 -11.51
C ASP A 816 13.55 27.67 -13.02
N ASP A 817 13.04 26.67 -13.75
CA ASP A 817 13.20 26.51 -15.20
C ASP A 817 12.49 27.57 -16.05
N GLU A 818 11.45 28.22 -15.52
CA GLU A 818 10.69 29.28 -16.22
C GLU A 818 11.40 30.65 -16.17
N ALA A 819 12.57 30.74 -15.54
CA ALA A 819 13.43 31.93 -15.61
C ALA A 819 13.99 32.17 -17.03
N ASP A 820 14.05 31.12 -17.86
CA ASP A 820 14.43 31.20 -19.27
C ASP A 820 13.25 31.73 -20.12
N ALA A 821 13.42 32.90 -20.75
CA ALA A 821 12.36 33.55 -21.55
C ALA A 821 11.80 32.68 -22.68
N SER A 822 12.62 31.80 -23.27
CA SER A 822 12.20 30.85 -24.31
C SER A 822 11.27 29.76 -23.78
N LYS A 823 11.57 29.19 -22.60
CA LYS A 823 10.76 28.15 -21.95
C LYS A 823 9.46 28.72 -21.39
N ALA A 824 9.50 29.96 -20.87
CA ALA A 824 8.32 30.67 -20.41
C ALA A 824 7.28 30.88 -21.53
N GLN A 825 7.74 31.20 -22.75
CA GLN A 825 6.85 31.37 -23.90
C GLN A 825 6.20 30.04 -24.34
N VAL A 826 6.95 28.93 -24.32
CA VAL A 826 6.43 27.58 -24.61
C VAL A 826 5.42 27.13 -23.55
N SER A 827 5.72 27.34 -22.26
CA SER A 827 4.80 27.07 -21.14
C SER A 827 3.48 27.81 -21.34
N LYS A 828 3.55 29.10 -21.71
CA LYS A 828 2.37 29.94 -21.95
C LYS A 828 1.52 29.44 -23.14
N GLU A 829 2.14 29.14 -24.28
CA GLU A 829 1.43 28.64 -25.47
C GLU A 829 0.74 27.29 -25.18
N MET A 830 1.42 26.38 -24.48
CA MET A 830 0.85 25.08 -24.08
C MET A 830 -0.33 25.24 -23.12
N ARG A 831 -0.23 26.16 -22.15
CA ARG A 831 -1.33 26.49 -21.22
C ARG A 831 -2.53 27.08 -21.95
N GLU A 832 -2.33 27.93 -22.94
CA GLU A 832 -3.40 28.49 -23.78
C GLU A 832 -4.11 27.39 -24.60
N ARG A 833 -3.35 26.47 -25.21
CA ARG A 833 -3.93 25.32 -25.95
C ARG A 833 -4.75 24.38 -25.06
N LEU A 834 -4.38 24.25 -23.79
CA LEU A 834 -5.08 23.43 -22.80
C LEU A 834 -6.22 24.16 -22.07
N GLY A 835 -6.40 25.46 -22.31
CA GLY A 835 -7.42 26.28 -21.65
C GLY A 835 -7.14 26.60 -20.18
N ILE A 836 -5.87 26.55 -19.75
CA ILE A 836 -5.42 26.74 -18.35
C ILE A 836 -4.73 28.10 -18.19
N TYR A 837 -5.42 29.17 -18.58
CA TYR A 837 -4.84 30.51 -18.72
C TYR A 837 -5.09 31.45 -17.53
N GLU A 838 -6.09 31.17 -16.68
CA GLU A 838 -6.43 31.97 -15.49
C GLU A 838 -6.02 31.23 -14.20
N ASN A 839 -5.37 31.94 -13.27
CA ASN A 839 -5.13 31.39 -11.93
C ASN A 839 -6.35 31.68 -11.03
N PRO A 840 -6.72 30.76 -10.12
CA PRO A 840 -8.00 30.90 -9.41
C PRO A 840 -8.13 32.08 -8.43
N LEU A 841 -7.03 32.70 -7.99
CA LEU A 841 -7.04 33.89 -7.11
C LEU A 841 -6.70 35.21 -7.83
N ASP A 842 -6.57 35.20 -9.16
CA ASP A 842 -6.31 36.44 -9.91
C ASP A 842 -7.52 37.39 -9.82
N ALA A 843 -7.26 38.66 -9.53
CA ALA A 843 -8.27 39.70 -9.30
C ALA A 843 -9.33 39.39 -8.20
N HIS A 844 -9.02 38.51 -7.25
CA HIS A 844 -9.94 38.15 -6.16
C HIS A 844 -10.06 39.28 -5.12
N MET A 845 -11.27 39.77 -4.87
CA MET A 845 -11.54 40.88 -3.92
C MET A 845 -12.50 40.44 -2.82
N VAL A 846 -12.08 40.58 -1.57
CA VAL A 846 -12.89 40.26 -0.39
C VAL A 846 -12.97 41.47 0.52
N ARG A 847 -14.18 41.77 1.04
CA ARG A 847 -14.45 42.93 1.88
C ARG A 847 -15.15 42.52 3.17
N THR A 848 -14.69 43.07 4.29
CA THR A 848 -15.33 42.93 5.60
C THR A 848 -15.37 44.27 6.32
N SER A 849 -16.35 44.46 7.19
CA SER A 849 -16.47 45.65 8.05
C SER A 849 -15.99 45.39 9.48
N LYS A 850 -15.57 44.16 9.80
CA LYS A 850 -15.16 43.73 11.14
C LYS A 850 -13.63 43.59 11.22
N ALA A 851 -13.05 44.15 12.27
CA ALA A 851 -11.61 44.09 12.52
C ALA A 851 -11.11 42.70 12.94
N GLN A 852 -11.94 41.93 13.64
CA GLN A 852 -11.59 40.60 14.15
C GLN A 852 -12.12 39.50 13.21
N TYR A 853 -11.57 39.48 12.00
CA TYR A 853 -11.98 38.56 10.93
C TYR A 853 -10.77 37.83 10.36
N MET A 854 -10.93 36.54 10.09
CA MET A 854 -9.89 35.64 9.62
C MET A 854 -10.26 35.10 8.24
N PHE A 855 -9.39 35.33 7.26
CA PHE A 855 -9.49 34.78 5.92
C PHE A 855 -8.43 33.69 5.75
N GLN A 856 -8.83 32.51 5.31
CA GLN A 856 -7.93 31.38 5.16
C GLN A 856 -8.12 30.74 3.79
N TYR A 857 -7.08 30.80 2.96
CA TYR A 857 -7.05 30.15 1.65
C TYR A 857 -6.14 28.92 1.74
N PHE A 858 -6.67 27.77 1.35
CA PHE A 858 -5.88 26.55 1.18
C PHE A 858 -5.61 26.35 -0.32
N LEU A 859 -4.33 26.38 -0.69
CA LEU A 859 -3.83 26.27 -2.05
C LEU A 859 -3.26 24.87 -2.24
N LYS A 860 -3.84 24.06 -3.12
CA LYS A 860 -3.27 22.76 -3.47
C LYS A 860 -2.48 22.91 -4.76
N VAL A 861 -1.15 22.93 -4.65
CA VAL A 861 -0.23 23.13 -5.77
C VAL A 861 0.09 21.79 -6.42
N VAL A 862 -0.01 21.69 -7.74
CA VAL A 862 0.24 20.49 -8.54
C VAL A 862 1.35 20.81 -9.53
N SER A 863 2.39 19.98 -9.56
CA SER A 863 3.47 20.10 -10.55
C SER A 863 2.93 19.73 -11.94
N THR A 864 3.24 20.51 -12.96
CA THR A 864 2.88 20.27 -14.35
C THR A 864 4.11 20.26 -15.22
N GLN A 865 4.26 19.25 -16.08
CA GLN A 865 5.36 19.16 -17.04
C GLN A 865 4.81 19.15 -18.46
N PHE A 866 5.32 20.01 -19.32
CA PHE A 866 5.03 20.02 -20.75
C PHE A 866 6.20 19.41 -21.51
N ARG A 867 5.94 18.40 -22.35
CA ARG A 867 6.91 17.85 -23.29
C ARG A 867 6.44 18.10 -24.72
N THR A 868 7.22 18.87 -25.46
CA THR A 868 6.94 19.17 -26.87
C THR A 868 7.44 18.05 -27.79
N LEU A 869 6.96 18.01 -29.03
CA LEU A 869 7.44 17.07 -30.06
C LEU A 869 8.95 17.17 -30.32
N ASP A 870 9.54 18.34 -30.10
CA ASP A 870 10.98 18.61 -30.27
C ASP A 870 11.84 18.10 -29.09
N GLY A 871 11.21 17.46 -28.10
CA GLY A 871 11.88 16.91 -26.92
C GLY A 871 12.24 17.95 -25.85
N GLN A 872 11.73 19.19 -25.96
CA GLN A 872 11.89 20.19 -24.91
C GLN A 872 10.96 19.86 -23.74
N VAL A 873 11.49 19.93 -22.52
CA VAL A 873 10.76 19.69 -21.29
C VAL A 873 10.69 20.99 -20.50
N VAL A 874 9.47 21.42 -20.17
CA VAL A 874 9.22 22.64 -19.38
C VAL A 874 8.40 22.26 -18.16
N ASN A 875 8.91 22.62 -16.97
CA ASN A 875 8.23 22.41 -15.70
C ASN A 875 7.48 23.69 -15.31
N SER A 876 6.25 23.53 -14.85
CA SER A 876 5.35 24.60 -14.42
C SER A 876 4.52 24.14 -13.23
N HIS A 877 3.74 25.03 -12.63
CA HIS A 877 2.88 24.71 -11.50
C HIS A 877 1.47 25.24 -11.70
N GLN A 878 0.50 24.44 -11.28
CA GLN A 878 -0.91 24.82 -11.20
C GLN A 878 -1.35 24.76 -9.75
N TYR A 879 -2.40 25.47 -9.37
CA TYR A 879 -2.97 25.33 -8.05
C TYR A 879 -4.49 25.45 -8.06
N SER A 880 -5.13 24.79 -7.10
CA SER A 880 -6.55 24.96 -6.80
C SER A 880 -6.73 25.58 -5.42
N VAL A 881 -7.82 26.30 -5.21
CA VAL A 881 -8.05 27.08 -3.97
C VAL A 881 -9.32 26.63 -3.29
N THR A 882 -9.28 26.48 -1.98
CA THR A 882 -10.47 26.46 -1.13
C THR A 882 -10.38 27.57 -0.09
N GLN A 883 -11.40 28.42 -0.01
CA GLN A 883 -11.44 29.55 0.91
C GLN A 883 -12.31 29.25 2.14
N PHE A 884 -11.89 29.77 3.28
CA PHE A 884 -12.59 29.68 4.55
C PHE A 884 -12.54 31.05 5.24
N GLU A 885 -13.67 31.48 5.77
CA GLU A 885 -13.81 32.75 6.45
C GLU A 885 -14.34 32.53 7.86
N ARG A 886 -13.78 33.24 8.84
CA ARG A 886 -14.21 33.14 10.24
C ARG A 886 -14.28 34.52 10.88
N ASP A 887 -15.45 34.81 11.43
CA ASP A 887 -15.64 35.92 12.35
C ASP A 887 -15.21 35.50 13.77
N LEU A 888 -14.25 36.21 14.34
CA LEU A 888 -13.70 35.91 15.67
C LEU A 888 -14.45 36.67 16.78
N THR A 889 -15.38 37.57 16.44
CA THR A 889 -16.20 38.30 17.43
C THR A 889 -17.32 37.45 18.02
N THR A 890 -17.85 36.48 17.26
CA THR A 890 -18.88 35.54 17.69
C THR A 890 -18.25 34.20 18.00
N GLY A 891 -17.92 33.94 19.28
CA GLY A 891 -17.49 32.60 19.70
C GLY A 891 -18.50 31.52 19.31
N SER A 892 -18.02 30.29 19.01
CA SER A 892 -18.65 28.98 18.72
C SER A 892 -20.14 28.81 18.30
N GLY A 893 -20.93 29.85 18.03
CA GLY A 893 -22.39 29.79 17.93
C GLY A 893 -23.00 30.56 16.76
N GLY A 894 -22.23 30.93 15.75
CA GLY A 894 -22.75 31.55 14.53
C GLY A 894 -23.13 30.52 13.47
N ASN A 895 -24.43 30.39 13.16
CA ASN A 895 -24.89 29.67 11.97
C ASN A 895 -24.61 30.51 10.71
N THR A 896 -23.78 30.02 9.81
CA THR A 896 -23.77 30.45 8.40
C THR A 896 -24.72 29.56 7.60
N ASN A 897 -25.32 30.09 6.53
CA ASN A 897 -26.42 29.49 5.77
C ASN A 897 -26.05 28.24 4.93
N GLU A 898 -24.87 27.64 5.11
CA GLU A 898 -24.39 26.52 4.30
C GLU A 898 -24.15 25.21 5.08
N GLY A 899 -24.88 24.98 6.18
CA GLY A 899 -25.20 23.63 6.64
C GLY A 899 -24.07 22.68 7.04
N ILE A 900 -22.84 23.15 7.25
CA ILE A 900 -21.71 22.33 7.73
C ILE A 900 -21.35 22.77 9.15
N GLN A 901 -21.65 21.91 10.13
CA GLN A 901 -21.19 22.06 11.51
C GLN A 901 -19.74 21.57 11.61
N LEU A 902 -18.80 22.49 11.89
CA LEU A 902 -17.43 22.16 12.28
C LEU A 902 -17.14 22.73 13.67
N GLN A 903 -16.77 21.85 14.58
CA GLN A 903 -16.36 22.17 15.94
C GLN A 903 -14.92 22.69 15.90
N HIS A 904 -14.71 23.99 16.14
CA HIS A 904 -13.37 24.60 16.12
C HIS A 904 -12.94 25.09 17.51
N GLY A 905 -11.66 24.86 17.83
CA GLY A 905 -11.01 25.25 19.07
C GLY A 905 -11.03 26.76 19.37
N LEU A 906 -10.75 27.07 20.65
CA LEU A 906 -11.06 28.32 21.34
C LEU A 906 -10.25 29.58 20.93
N ASN A 907 -9.16 29.48 20.16
CA ASN A 907 -8.29 30.64 19.87
C ASN A 907 -7.99 30.74 18.37
N GLY A 908 -8.34 31.87 17.74
CA GLY A 908 -7.94 32.23 16.36
C GLY A 908 -7.45 33.67 16.33
N VAL A 909 -6.53 33.97 15.41
CA VAL A 909 -5.91 35.30 15.24
C VAL A 909 -6.47 35.91 13.93
N PRO A 910 -6.98 37.15 13.94
CA PRO A 910 -7.41 37.83 12.72
C PRO A 910 -6.28 37.93 11.68
N GLY A 911 -6.59 37.98 10.39
CA GLY A 911 -5.57 38.05 9.34
C GLY A 911 -5.91 37.27 8.08
N VAL A 912 -4.95 37.22 7.14
CA VAL A 912 -5.08 36.51 5.86
C VAL A 912 -4.06 35.37 5.80
N PHE A 913 -4.52 34.13 5.70
CA PHE A 913 -3.66 32.94 5.77
C PHE A 913 -3.64 32.24 4.41
N LEU A 914 -2.45 32.04 3.82
CA LEU A 914 -2.25 31.35 2.54
C LEU A 914 -1.55 30.00 2.78
N ASN A 915 -2.34 28.97 3.08
CA ASN A 915 -1.81 27.64 3.37
C ASN A 915 -1.66 26.89 2.05
N TYR A 916 -0.44 26.64 1.58
CA TYR A 916 -0.25 25.82 0.40
C TYR A 916 0.22 24.41 0.77
N GLU A 917 -0.24 23.43 0.01
CA GLU A 917 0.17 22.03 0.09
C GLU A 917 0.53 21.57 -1.31
N ILE A 918 1.71 20.96 -1.48
CA ILE A 918 2.12 20.43 -2.77
C ILE A 918 1.64 18.98 -2.91
N SER A 919 0.88 18.75 -3.97
CA SER A 919 0.41 17.43 -4.35
C SER A 919 1.59 16.55 -4.77
N PRO A 920 1.66 15.28 -4.31
CA PRO A 920 2.69 14.32 -4.75
C PRO A 920 2.50 13.86 -6.20
N ILE A 921 1.75 14.63 -6.99
CA ILE A 921 1.29 14.32 -8.33
C ILE A 921 1.93 15.32 -9.30
N LEU A 922 2.55 14.78 -10.34
CA LEU A 922 3.06 15.47 -11.51
C LEU A 922 2.11 15.19 -12.69
N VAL A 923 1.48 16.23 -13.22
CA VAL A 923 0.69 16.13 -14.45
C VAL A 923 1.62 16.36 -15.63
N ALA A 924 1.92 15.33 -16.40
CA ALA A 924 2.78 15.42 -17.56
C ALA A 924 1.95 15.41 -18.85
N HIS A 925 1.98 16.52 -19.57
CA HIS A 925 1.37 16.68 -20.90
C HIS A 925 2.42 16.37 -21.97
N HIS A 926 2.18 15.34 -22.76
CA HIS A 926 3.05 14.90 -23.84
C HIS A 926 2.39 15.21 -25.18
N GLU A 927 3.03 16.03 -26.01
CA GLU A 927 2.65 16.07 -27.42
C GLU A 927 3.09 14.77 -28.09
N ILE A 928 2.12 13.99 -28.57
CA ILE A 928 2.37 12.77 -29.31
C ILE A 928 1.85 12.90 -30.74
N ARG A 929 2.52 12.18 -31.63
CA ARG A 929 2.07 12.00 -33.00
C ARG A 929 2.12 10.52 -33.33
N GLN A 930 1.09 10.04 -34.03
CA GLN A 930 1.06 8.65 -34.48
C GLN A 930 2.27 8.34 -35.36
N SER A 931 2.82 7.14 -35.21
CA SER A 931 3.96 6.70 -36.02
C SER A 931 3.52 6.38 -37.45
N PHE A 932 4.44 6.52 -38.40
CA PHE A 932 4.18 6.13 -39.78
C PHE A 932 3.84 4.63 -39.91
N ALA A 933 4.41 3.79 -39.03
CA ALA A 933 4.09 2.37 -38.98
C ALA A 933 2.62 2.11 -38.58
N HIS A 934 2.10 2.86 -37.60
CA HIS A 934 0.69 2.78 -37.19
C HIS A 934 -0.24 3.14 -38.35
N PHE A 935 0.03 4.24 -39.05
CA PHE A 935 -0.70 4.65 -40.25
C PHE A 935 -0.69 3.56 -41.34
N LEU A 936 0.46 2.93 -41.59
CA LEU A 936 0.58 1.86 -42.58
C LEU A 936 -0.25 0.63 -42.18
N THR A 937 -0.15 0.19 -40.92
CA THR A 937 -0.92 -0.95 -40.42
C THR A 937 -2.43 -0.69 -40.44
N SER A 938 -2.86 0.51 -40.07
CA SER A 938 -4.26 0.92 -40.10
C SER A 938 -4.80 0.96 -41.53
N THR A 939 -4.01 1.51 -42.48
CA THR A 939 -4.36 1.51 -43.90
C THR A 939 -4.49 0.08 -44.46
N CYS A 940 -3.57 -0.83 -44.12
CA CYS A 940 -3.67 -2.24 -44.51
C CYS A 940 -4.92 -2.92 -43.92
N ALA A 941 -5.27 -2.62 -42.67
CA ALA A 941 -6.47 -3.14 -42.02
C ALA A 941 -7.77 -2.60 -42.65
N ILE A 942 -7.83 -1.31 -43.01
CA ILE A 942 -8.95 -0.70 -43.73
C ILE A 942 -9.14 -1.40 -45.08
N VAL A 943 -8.07 -1.58 -45.86
CA VAL A 943 -8.12 -2.27 -47.16
C VAL A 943 -8.59 -3.72 -46.99
N GLY A 944 -8.00 -4.48 -46.07
CA GLY A 944 -8.37 -5.87 -45.81
C GLY A 944 -9.80 -6.04 -45.30
N GLY A 945 -10.23 -5.17 -44.37
CA GLY A 945 -11.57 -5.18 -43.80
C GLY A 945 -12.66 -4.88 -44.83
N VAL A 946 -12.49 -3.81 -45.64
CA VAL A 946 -13.46 -3.45 -46.68
C VAL A 946 -13.57 -4.54 -47.75
N LEU A 947 -12.44 -5.14 -48.17
CA LEU A 947 -12.47 -6.25 -49.13
C LEU A 947 -13.17 -7.51 -48.58
N THR A 948 -12.97 -7.82 -47.30
CA THR A 948 -13.62 -8.96 -46.65
C THR A 948 -15.13 -8.75 -46.58
N VAL A 949 -15.59 -7.58 -46.15
CA VAL A 949 -17.02 -7.23 -46.09
C VAL A 949 -17.66 -7.22 -47.48
N ALA A 950 -16.96 -6.67 -48.48
CA ALA A 950 -17.42 -6.70 -49.86
C ALA A 950 -17.57 -8.13 -50.41
N SER A 951 -16.66 -9.04 -50.06
CA SER A 951 -16.72 -10.46 -50.47
C SER A 951 -17.90 -11.22 -49.84
N ILE A 952 -18.22 -10.91 -48.58
CA ILE A 952 -19.38 -11.47 -47.87
C ILE A 952 -20.68 -10.95 -48.48
N LEU A 953 -20.75 -9.64 -48.77
CA LEU A 953 -21.91 -9.02 -49.42
C LEU A 953 -22.13 -9.57 -50.83
N ASP A 954 -21.08 -9.75 -51.63
CA ASP A 954 -21.17 -10.34 -52.97
C ASP A 954 -21.67 -11.80 -52.90
N SER A 955 -21.15 -12.58 -51.95
CA SER A 955 -21.59 -13.95 -51.70
C SER A 955 -23.06 -14.03 -51.28
N ALA A 956 -23.50 -13.11 -50.41
CA ALA A 956 -24.90 -13.03 -49.96
C ALA A 956 -25.85 -12.59 -51.09
N LEU A 957 -25.46 -11.61 -51.90
CA LEU A 957 -26.22 -11.14 -53.06
C LEU A 957 -26.30 -12.21 -54.16
N PHE A 958 -25.23 -12.96 -54.39
CA PHE A 958 -25.22 -14.09 -55.32
C PHE A 958 -26.12 -15.24 -54.84
N ALA A 959 -26.10 -15.55 -53.54
CA ALA A 959 -26.96 -16.57 -52.93
C ALA A 959 -28.46 -16.18 -52.99
N THR A 960 -28.79 -14.92 -52.71
CA THR A 960 -30.18 -14.41 -52.81
C THR A 960 -30.68 -14.37 -54.25
N GLN A 961 -29.85 -13.98 -55.22
CA GLN A 961 -30.21 -13.98 -56.64
C GLN A 961 -30.47 -15.40 -57.17
N ARG A 962 -29.70 -16.40 -56.67
CA ARG A 962 -29.91 -17.82 -56.99
C ARG A 962 -31.18 -18.39 -56.34
N SER A 963 -31.49 -17.96 -55.11
CA SER A 963 -32.72 -18.37 -54.40
C SER A 963 -33.98 -17.80 -55.07
N LEU A 964 -33.95 -16.53 -55.49
CA LEU A 964 -35.04 -15.87 -56.23
C LEU A 964 -35.27 -16.50 -57.62
N LYS A 965 -34.21 -16.93 -58.32
CA LYS A 965 -34.36 -17.68 -59.58
C LYS A 965 -34.94 -19.09 -59.39
N LYS A 966 -34.74 -19.73 -58.24
CA LYS A 966 -35.36 -21.04 -57.91
C LYS A 966 -36.83 -20.90 -57.50
N GLY A 967 -37.23 -19.78 -56.90
CA GLY A 967 -38.63 -19.51 -56.52
C GLY A 967 -39.59 -19.22 -57.69
N ALA A 968 -39.06 -18.84 -58.86
CA ALA A 968 -39.86 -18.51 -60.04
C ALA A 968 -40.16 -19.72 -60.98
N GLY A 969 -39.76 -20.94 -60.60
CA GLY A 969 -39.81 -22.13 -61.47
C GLY A 969 -40.97 -23.11 -61.24
N THR A 970 -41.90 -22.85 -60.31
CA THR A 970 -43.03 -23.75 -60.02
C THR A 970 -44.35 -22.99 -60.05
N ASN A 971 -44.86 -22.72 -61.26
CA ASN A 971 -46.28 -22.51 -61.52
C ASN A 971 -46.56 -22.82 -63.00
N GLY A 972 -47.16 -23.99 -63.25
CA GLY A 972 -47.61 -24.36 -64.57
C GLY A 972 -48.35 -25.69 -64.55
N HIS A 973 -49.68 -25.62 -64.45
CA HIS A 973 -50.75 -26.51 -64.96
C HIS A 973 -52.07 -25.93 -64.38
N ALA A 974 -53.21 -25.75 -65.06
CA ALA A 974 -53.61 -25.91 -66.45
C ALA A 974 -54.96 -25.17 -66.66
N ASN A 975 -55.14 -24.56 -67.83
CA ASN A 975 -56.37 -24.28 -68.62
C ASN A 975 -57.74 -24.00 -67.96
N GLY A 976 -58.40 -22.93 -68.46
CA GLY A 976 -59.75 -23.08 -69.01
C GLY A 976 -60.76 -21.93 -68.82
N LYS A 977 -61.03 -21.21 -69.92
CA LYS A 977 -62.33 -20.66 -70.39
C LYS A 977 -63.15 -19.62 -69.58
N LEU A 978 -63.61 -18.65 -70.38
CA LEU A 978 -64.95 -18.00 -70.47
C LEU A 978 -65.06 -16.52 -70.06
N MET A 979 -65.33 -15.74 -71.12
CA MET A 979 -65.81 -14.36 -71.28
C MET A 979 -64.88 -13.20 -70.93
#